data_AF-A0AAD2JNX0-F1
#
_entry.id   AF-A0AAD2JNX0-F1
#
_cell.length_a   1.000
_cell.length_b   1.000
_cell.length_c   1.000
_cell.angle_alpha   90.00
_cell.angle_beta   90.00
_cell.angle_gamma   90.00
#
_symmetry.space_group_name_H-M   'P 1'
#
loop_
_entity.id
_entity.type
_entity.pdbx_description
1 polymer ?
#
loop_
_entity_poly.entity_id
_entity_poly.type
_entity_poly.pdbx_seq_one_letter_code
_entity_poly.pdbx_strand_id
1 'polypeptide(L)'
;MGRHGGFKHRPKVIIESWRSDPTLWQYGPTSKPTTTRWREAGYNTNCRTIKATAIGGAVTQERLLVVRTRTDCRAQWTWDSLDRDLSVIRPMGNLLTPPGLVPRNSYSQSGSAHTPHSLHDPMPNQIGAWIKTEKGVRRLMKEELARELGIPKGCETDLSHKSLQRTTSLFHWEYLSFSLQHFFSHPTSAPGKTTQGTKTGDHLPGATTITLDNDVFDWHPPDLSLGSPWYTLRLANLRWAADHYPEPDNIYWDGIQRLAVHRNNYNSEGPDPKRLQLLWWEFLSEHWEELRNGARQNFLKQPDPCLRPNAPMDEEMLEAAVQFVDELVELGDGQPGQWRVIADMLRGGQNDCVGQDPVFMPRIAHIVDQMYTEGYSAVVDLSKFFYNFPTHPDDRPYLGLLHPKTAELLTYYGLAMGAGNSPAIACRIGLAFVRLVKEKFGVFQGEARANCYWTGLQANGFDPKLGYGFILTSNDGGAVHIWVWVDDFLIHGPTHEKTARGLQFFLDTAVDCGFLFHPKKLVPPQQVVKYCGFLFDTTAVPCLRIPEAKKERALAICDYLIQSPKHKRWSRLGLAVAVGVLESLTEATPRRLGHTHLKEFHTIVHPPGLGNGAAPYYTTTFLNSEVLDELHWWRQFLTRSEGRFVRGWEAATLVPTFGDGSGTGTGGTIQLPNCDFEMWRGKWKPSIYIFPSVWKELATLKETLLRIKESPHAHQVIGTTVFYFTDNSGVYWIATTGSSRTRSLHKLISEIRLLELDLQCVLQVVHVPGRVLITQGTDGLSRGVWMSALQNIMDSDRLTQAIFDPVPFDMALVWTHLPQSAPVTQYRSWNQPWTASLCLHQTTVWCPPPELARQLLTFLLNSWVECPFTTSALLFVPRVVEASWQHMSRWTRLPLPPPLGMPPKPHLCAGCQRGFSRKETETRLQCTFSAKGFGRFRACGSTYHRDCFRAGEPFKTRRLRDEGLTFPRHATWPNFVCEACTVRQYLQRELVRADDLLLLMLERVRMLDIISSWAKGTHASYKSKLNIIRQFETNFAIQVLQPTALLEPPSGPDIPLMWCQEWYSLRHSTKKHDRGAQTPISFGTVRALRSAASQWLSLDSLNTPQNAYMSQDNKVLYQDCRPTDSLSFHLFAKGMVARMGDYSRPSVALLDRHIRALDHFLDRQFYEATSDVQRRDIALAGL
;
A
#
# COMPACT_ATOMS: atom_id res chain seq x y z
N MET A 1 38.75 -23.32 -72.08
CA MET A 1 37.50 -24.04 -71.73
C MET A 1 37.36 -24.09 -70.21
N GLY A 2 36.18 -23.70 -69.69
CA GLY A 2 35.63 -24.17 -68.41
C GLY A 2 35.91 -23.39 -67.12
N ARG A 3 35.14 -22.33 -66.82
CA ARG A 3 34.73 -21.95 -65.44
C ARG A 3 33.33 -21.29 -65.40
N HIS A 4 32.33 -21.91 -66.02
CA HIS A 4 30.90 -21.60 -65.79
C HIS A 4 30.33 -22.39 -64.60
N GLY A 5 30.96 -22.28 -63.42
CA GLY A 5 30.60 -23.07 -62.24
C GLY A 5 30.50 -22.30 -60.91
N GLY A 6 30.36 -20.97 -60.94
CA GLY A 6 30.48 -20.14 -59.73
C GLY A 6 29.28 -19.28 -59.32
N PHE A 7 28.22 -19.18 -60.14
CA PHE A 7 27.15 -18.20 -59.87
C PHE A 7 26.16 -18.61 -58.77
N LYS A 8 25.95 -19.91 -58.52
CA LYS A 8 24.96 -20.40 -57.52
C LYS A 8 25.36 -20.14 -56.06
N HIS A 9 26.64 -19.96 -55.75
CA HIS A 9 27.13 -19.78 -54.36
C HIS A 9 27.58 -18.35 -54.01
N ARG A 10 27.40 -17.38 -54.91
CA ARG A 10 27.76 -15.98 -54.68
C ARG A 10 26.58 -15.19 -54.08
N PRO A 11 26.80 -14.30 -53.07
CA PRO A 11 25.73 -13.52 -52.44
C PRO A 11 24.89 -12.73 -53.46
N LYS A 12 23.57 -12.71 -53.31
CA LYS A 12 22.67 -11.95 -54.22
C LYS A 12 22.87 -10.43 -54.10
N VAL A 13 23.18 -9.97 -52.90
CA VAL A 13 23.49 -8.57 -52.57
C VAL A 13 24.69 -8.51 -51.63
N ILE A 14 25.58 -7.55 -51.85
CA ILE A 14 26.69 -7.20 -50.96
C ILE A 14 26.55 -5.72 -50.63
N ILE A 15 26.63 -5.37 -49.35
CA ILE A 15 26.48 -4.00 -48.89
C ILE A 15 27.77 -3.59 -48.19
N GLU A 16 28.32 -2.47 -48.61
CA GLU A 16 29.52 -1.87 -48.03
C GLU A 16 29.17 -0.46 -47.53
N SER A 17 29.73 -0.08 -46.38
CA SER A 17 29.61 1.28 -45.86
C SER A 17 30.99 1.92 -45.77
N TRP A 18 31.15 3.06 -46.43
CA TRP A 18 32.39 3.80 -46.53
C TRP A 18 32.23 5.22 -45.96
N ARG A 19 33.35 5.90 -45.69
CA ARG A 19 33.33 7.34 -45.37
C ARG A 19 32.88 8.15 -46.60
N SER A 20 32.34 9.34 -46.37
CA SER A 20 31.72 10.22 -47.37
C SER A 20 32.68 10.83 -48.41
N ASP A 21 34.00 10.67 -48.25
CA ASP A 21 35.02 11.28 -49.13
C ASP A 21 35.76 10.29 -50.07
N PRO A 22 35.08 9.38 -50.81
CA PRO A 22 35.72 8.34 -51.61
C PRO A 22 36.25 8.85 -52.96
N THR A 23 35.85 10.05 -53.41
CA THR A 23 36.30 10.66 -54.67
C THR A 23 37.78 11.04 -54.67
N LEU A 24 38.39 11.15 -53.50
CA LEU A 24 39.82 11.41 -53.32
C LEU A 24 40.68 10.14 -53.36
N TRP A 25 40.07 8.95 -53.43
CA TRP A 25 40.79 7.68 -53.31
C TRP A 25 41.08 7.09 -54.69
N GLN A 26 42.36 7.01 -55.06
CA GLN A 26 42.81 6.46 -56.34
C GLN A 26 42.28 5.04 -56.63
N TYR A 27 42.00 4.26 -55.57
CA TYR A 27 41.40 2.91 -55.63
C TYR A 27 40.12 2.77 -54.78
N GLY A 28 39.31 3.83 -54.68
CA GLY A 28 38.07 3.84 -53.91
C GLY A 28 36.99 2.86 -54.40
N PRO A 29 35.93 2.61 -53.60
CA PRO A 29 34.88 1.64 -53.89
C PRO A 29 34.04 1.99 -55.13
N THR A 30 34.03 3.27 -55.52
CA THR A 30 33.36 3.84 -56.69
C THR A 30 34.33 4.16 -57.84
N SER A 31 35.64 3.91 -57.68
CA SER A 31 36.63 4.18 -58.73
C SER A 31 36.41 3.28 -59.96
N LYS A 32 36.85 3.75 -61.13
CA LYS A 32 36.74 3.00 -62.39
C LYS A 32 37.39 1.60 -62.32
N PRO A 33 38.61 1.43 -61.76
CA PRO A 33 39.20 0.09 -61.63
C PRO A 33 38.37 -0.85 -60.75
N THR A 34 37.86 -0.37 -59.61
CA THR A 34 37.08 -1.18 -58.67
C THR A 34 35.71 -1.56 -59.26
N THR A 35 34.99 -0.59 -59.85
CA THR A 35 33.68 -0.85 -60.45
C THR A 35 33.77 -1.77 -61.67
N THR A 36 34.84 -1.69 -62.47
CA THR A 36 35.12 -2.65 -63.56
C THR A 36 35.37 -4.05 -63.01
N ARG A 37 36.21 -4.20 -61.97
CA ARG A 37 36.48 -5.51 -61.35
C ARG A 37 35.23 -6.20 -60.82
N TRP A 38 34.33 -5.43 -60.21
CA TRP A 38 33.06 -5.97 -59.70
C TRP A 38 32.06 -6.31 -60.82
N ARG A 39 32.09 -5.55 -61.92
CA ARG A 39 31.32 -5.87 -63.13
C ARG A 39 31.80 -7.17 -63.77
N GLU A 40 33.11 -7.35 -63.93
CA GLU A 40 33.74 -8.60 -64.40
C GLU A 40 33.43 -9.78 -63.46
N ALA A 41 33.26 -9.52 -62.16
CA ALA A 41 32.83 -10.51 -61.18
C ALA A 41 31.31 -10.80 -61.16
N GLY A 42 30.52 -10.18 -62.04
CA GLY A 42 29.07 -10.43 -62.18
C GLY A 42 28.18 -9.62 -61.24
N TYR A 43 28.62 -8.43 -60.82
CA TYR A 43 27.86 -7.52 -59.95
C TYR A 43 27.67 -6.13 -60.57
N ASN A 44 26.47 -5.57 -60.42
CA ASN A 44 26.19 -4.16 -60.63
C ASN A 44 26.44 -3.37 -59.34
N THR A 45 27.02 -2.18 -59.45
CA THR A 45 27.33 -1.33 -58.30
C THR A 45 26.38 -0.13 -58.27
N ASN A 46 25.58 -0.03 -57.22
CA ASN A 46 24.79 1.15 -56.87
C ASN A 46 25.43 1.83 -55.66
N CYS A 47 25.44 3.15 -55.61
CA CYS A 47 25.94 3.84 -54.42
C CYS A 47 25.15 5.12 -54.13
N ARG A 48 25.01 5.44 -52.85
CA ARG A 48 24.31 6.65 -52.38
C ARG A 48 24.99 7.14 -51.10
N THR A 49 25.27 8.44 -51.04
CA THR A 49 25.75 9.08 -49.81
C THR A 49 24.54 9.45 -48.95
N ILE A 50 24.54 9.01 -47.70
CA ILE A 50 23.42 9.20 -46.78
C ILE A 50 23.92 9.84 -45.48
N LYS A 51 23.26 10.91 -45.06
CA LYS A 51 23.47 11.58 -43.77
C LYS A 51 22.54 10.96 -42.73
N ALA A 52 23.08 10.49 -41.61
CA ALA A 52 22.27 9.91 -40.53
C ALA A 52 21.16 10.88 -40.06
N THR A 53 21.45 12.18 -39.98
CA THR A 53 20.45 13.20 -39.63
C THR A 53 19.29 13.32 -40.62
N ALA A 54 19.49 12.99 -41.90
CA ALA A 54 18.46 13.02 -42.94
C ALA A 54 17.53 11.79 -42.92
N ILE A 55 17.91 10.73 -42.20
CA ILE A 55 17.16 9.48 -42.08
C ILE A 55 16.71 9.21 -40.64
N GLY A 56 16.77 10.23 -39.78
CA GLY A 56 16.23 10.21 -38.43
C GLY A 56 17.22 9.87 -37.31
N GLY A 57 18.52 9.79 -37.60
CA GLY A 57 19.57 9.70 -36.59
C GLY A 57 19.84 11.04 -35.89
N ALA A 58 20.41 10.99 -34.69
CA ALA A 58 20.81 12.16 -33.93
C ALA A 58 22.32 12.45 -34.03
N VAL A 59 23.11 11.66 -34.78
CA VAL A 59 24.55 11.89 -35.05
C VAL A 59 24.81 12.51 -36.42
N THR A 60 25.78 13.42 -36.48
CA THR A 60 26.32 13.99 -37.73
C THR A 60 27.27 13.03 -38.44
N GLN A 61 26.79 11.83 -38.77
CA GLN A 61 27.55 10.84 -39.52
C GLN A 61 27.06 10.75 -40.96
N GLU A 62 27.97 10.92 -41.91
CA GLU A 62 27.74 10.73 -43.34
C GLU A 62 28.48 9.49 -43.82
N ARG A 63 27.80 8.63 -44.59
CA ARG A 63 28.36 7.39 -45.13
C ARG A 63 28.02 7.24 -46.59
N LEU A 64 28.99 6.79 -47.39
CA LEU A 64 28.73 6.27 -48.72
C LEU A 64 28.34 4.80 -48.59
N LEU A 65 27.07 4.49 -48.86
CA LEU A 65 26.60 3.12 -48.95
C LEU A 65 26.79 2.63 -50.39
N VAL A 66 27.53 1.52 -50.56
CA VAL A 66 27.78 0.87 -51.84
C VAL A 66 27.10 -0.48 -51.82
N VAL A 67 26.11 -0.65 -52.69
CA VAL A 67 25.33 -1.87 -52.80
C VAL A 67 25.66 -2.54 -54.11
N ARG A 68 26.18 -3.77 -54.02
CA ARG A 68 26.51 -4.59 -55.18
C ARG A 68 25.48 -5.68 -55.33
N THR A 69 24.67 -5.57 -56.38
CA THR A 69 23.61 -6.53 -56.71
C THR A 69 24.11 -7.43 -57.82
N ARG A 70 23.96 -8.74 -57.67
CA ARG A 70 24.32 -9.69 -58.72
C ARG A 70 23.54 -9.38 -60.00
N THR A 71 24.16 -9.57 -61.17
CA THR A 71 23.62 -9.05 -62.44
C THR A 71 22.21 -9.54 -62.77
N ASP A 72 21.85 -10.75 -62.33
CA ASP A 72 20.52 -11.36 -62.47
C ASP A 72 19.42 -10.73 -61.59
N CYS A 73 19.80 -10.05 -60.50
CA CYS A 73 18.88 -9.40 -59.56
C CYS A 73 18.89 -7.87 -59.66
N ARG A 74 19.54 -7.29 -60.68
CA ARG A 74 19.73 -5.83 -60.81
C ARG A 74 18.42 -5.04 -60.71
N ALA A 75 17.36 -5.52 -61.37
CA ALA A 75 16.08 -4.83 -61.46
C ALA A 75 15.28 -4.84 -60.14
N GLN A 76 15.68 -5.65 -59.16
CA GLN A 76 14.98 -5.80 -57.88
C GLN A 76 15.44 -4.78 -56.82
N TRP A 77 16.56 -4.09 -57.06
CA TRP A 77 17.09 -3.13 -56.10
C TRP A 77 16.53 -1.73 -56.35
N THR A 78 15.81 -1.20 -55.35
CA THR A 78 15.33 0.17 -55.30
C THR A 78 15.79 0.82 -53.99
N TRP A 79 16.29 2.04 -54.06
CA TRP A 79 16.60 2.81 -52.85
C TRP A 79 15.30 3.26 -52.18
N ASP A 80 15.28 3.26 -50.86
CA ASP A 80 14.16 3.82 -50.10
C ASP A 80 13.93 5.31 -50.46
N SER A 81 12.65 5.66 -50.61
CA SER A 81 12.16 7.01 -50.96
C SER A 81 11.86 7.88 -49.74
N LEU A 82 11.89 7.29 -48.53
CA LEU A 82 11.77 7.99 -47.25
C LEU A 82 13.03 8.82 -46.92
N ASP A 83 13.24 9.93 -47.62
CA ASP A 83 13.94 11.07 -47.00
C ASP A 83 13.00 11.60 -45.90
N ARG A 84 13.22 11.19 -44.65
CA ARG A 84 12.40 11.62 -43.51
C ARG A 84 12.57 13.12 -43.34
N ASP A 85 11.52 13.88 -43.65
CA ASP A 85 11.31 15.32 -43.44
C ASP A 85 12.55 16.08 -42.94
N LEU A 86 13.27 16.72 -43.88
CA LEU A 86 14.53 17.44 -43.68
C LEU A 86 14.46 18.60 -42.66
N SER A 87 13.26 18.92 -42.15
CA SER A 87 12.99 20.05 -41.28
C SER A 87 13.26 19.80 -39.79
N VAL A 88 13.50 18.55 -39.35
CA VAL A 88 13.53 18.21 -37.91
C VAL A 88 14.81 17.50 -37.46
N ILE A 89 15.78 18.27 -36.98
CA ILE A 89 17.02 17.78 -36.37
C ILE A 89 16.74 17.14 -34.99
N ARG A 90 17.28 15.95 -34.73
CA ARG A 90 17.20 15.30 -33.41
C ARG A 90 18.33 15.79 -32.50
N PRO A 91 18.02 16.32 -31.31
CA PRO A 91 19.05 16.76 -30.38
C PRO A 91 19.72 15.59 -29.68
N MET A 92 21.03 15.70 -29.44
CA MET A 92 21.83 14.63 -28.81
C MET A 92 21.51 14.34 -27.33
N GLY A 93 20.73 15.21 -26.67
CA GLY A 93 20.58 15.24 -25.21
C GLY A 93 20.15 13.93 -24.56
N ASN A 94 19.33 13.13 -25.24
CA ASN A 94 18.83 11.84 -24.73
C ASN A 94 19.84 10.70 -24.77
N LEU A 95 20.93 10.91 -25.50
CA LEU A 95 21.97 9.91 -25.77
C LEU A 95 23.24 10.23 -24.98
N LEU A 96 23.26 11.42 -24.35
CA LEU A 96 24.26 11.80 -23.39
C LEU A 96 24.05 11.07 -22.06
N THR A 97 25.13 10.82 -21.36
CA THR A 97 25.13 10.48 -19.95
C THR A 97 24.47 11.65 -19.20
N PRO A 98 23.46 11.38 -18.36
CA PRO A 98 22.78 12.42 -17.60
C PRO A 98 23.80 13.35 -16.93
N PRO A 99 23.61 14.68 -16.98
CA PRO A 99 24.57 15.64 -16.44
C PRO A 99 24.88 15.45 -14.94
N GLY A 100 24.09 14.64 -14.21
CA GLY A 100 24.35 14.23 -12.83
C GLY A 100 25.36 13.08 -12.69
N LEU A 101 25.60 12.30 -13.72
CA LEU A 101 26.52 11.14 -13.71
C LEU A 101 27.88 11.47 -14.32
N VAL A 102 27.98 12.57 -15.08
CA VAL A 102 29.26 13.08 -15.60
C VAL A 102 30.08 13.71 -14.45
N PRO A 103 31.37 13.37 -14.28
CA PRO A 103 32.25 14.01 -13.31
C PRO A 103 32.37 15.53 -13.52
N ARG A 104 32.44 16.30 -12.44
CA ARG A 104 32.42 17.79 -12.49
C ARG A 104 33.67 18.36 -13.19
N ASN A 105 34.81 17.67 -13.07
CA ASN A 105 36.07 17.95 -13.77
C ASN A 105 36.04 17.62 -15.28
N SER A 106 34.99 16.96 -15.78
CA SER A 106 34.80 16.76 -17.22
C SER A 106 34.22 18.00 -17.93
N TYR A 107 33.79 19.01 -17.17
CA TYR A 107 33.23 20.26 -17.69
C TYR A 107 34.29 21.37 -17.71
N SER A 108 34.34 22.12 -18.82
CA SER A 108 35.23 23.26 -19.04
C SER A 108 34.49 24.59 -18.95
N GLN A 109 35.19 25.66 -18.55
CA GLN A 109 34.67 27.03 -18.58
C GLN A 109 34.84 27.72 -19.95
N SER A 110 35.66 27.17 -20.85
CA SER A 110 35.89 27.71 -22.19
C SER A 110 35.03 26.98 -23.22
N GLY A 111 34.11 27.71 -23.85
CA GLY A 111 33.30 27.25 -24.98
C GLY A 111 33.49 28.16 -26.19
N SER A 112 33.74 27.57 -27.37
CA SER A 112 33.68 28.30 -28.65
C SER A 112 32.21 28.54 -29.05
N ALA A 113 31.93 29.64 -29.74
CA ALA A 113 30.59 29.98 -30.24
C ALA A 113 29.96 28.90 -31.14
N HIS A 114 30.77 28.03 -31.75
CA HIS A 114 30.34 26.97 -32.68
C HIS A 114 30.11 25.60 -32.01
N THR A 115 30.02 25.54 -30.67
CA THR A 115 29.86 24.27 -29.93
C THR A 115 28.40 23.80 -29.96
N PRO A 116 28.08 22.60 -30.49
CA PRO A 116 26.71 22.13 -30.61
C PRO A 116 26.05 21.89 -29.25
N HIS A 117 24.81 22.35 -29.11
CA HIS A 117 24.00 22.32 -27.90
C HIS A 117 23.15 21.05 -27.80
N SER A 118 23.18 20.41 -26.63
CA SER A 118 22.54 19.12 -26.39
C SER A 118 21.01 19.10 -26.54
N LEU A 119 20.36 20.26 -26.63
CA LEU A 119 18.90 20.39 -26.66
C LEU A 119 18.35 20.64 -28.07
N HIS A 120 19.20 21.09 -28.99
CA HIS A 120 18.77 21.53 -30.33
C HIS A 120 19.65 20.96 -31.45
N ASP A 121 20.93 20.67 -31.17
CA ASP A 121 21.89 20.25 -32.18
C ASP A 121 22.16 18.73 -32.15
N PRO A 122 22.49 18.14 -33.32
CA PRO A 122 22.81 16.73 -33.43
C PRO A 122 24.23 16.44 -32.91
N MET A 123 24.44 15.21 -32.42
CA MET A 123 25.69 14.72 -31.84
C MET A 123 26.82 14.75 -32.87
N PRO A 124 27.99 15.34 -32.54
CA PRO A 124 29.17 15.23 -33.38
C PRO A 124 29.63 13.78 -33.54
N ASN A 125 29.91 13.35 -34.78
CA ASN A 125 30.49 12.03 -35.07
C ASN A 125 32.00 11.94 -34.74
N GLN A 126 32.40 12.41 -33.56
CA GLN A 126 33.80 12.40 -33.11
C GLN A 126 33.89 12.19 -31.60
N ILE A 127 34.68 11.19 -31.19
CA ILE A 127 34.95 10.92 -29.78
C ILE A 127 35.68 12.12 -29.18
N GLY A 128 35.21 12.59 -28.02
CA GLY A 128 35.81 13.73 -27.34
C GLY A 128 35.43 15.09 -27.93
N ALA A 129 34.51 15.16 -28.90
CA ALA A 129 34.01 16.43 -29.43
C ALA A 129 33.42 17.31 -28.31
N TRP A 130 33.63 18.62 -28.43
CA TRP A 130 33.03 19.58 -27.51
C TRP A 130 31.53 19.69 -27.75
N ILE A 131 30.76 19.57 -26.68
CA ILE A 131 29.30 19.71 -26.68
C ILE A 131 28.89 20.62 -25.53
N LYS A 132 27.85 21.43 -25.74
CA LYS A 132 27.26 22.29 -24.71
C LYS A 132 26.05 21.60 -24.10
N THR A 133 26.02 21.47 -22.78
CA THR A 133 24.88 20.92 -22.03
C THR A 133 24.35 21.97 -21.06
N GLU A 134 23.18 21.72 -20.47
CA GLU A 134 22.59 22.61 -19.44
C GLU A 134 23.53 22.88 -18.24
N LYS A 135 24.53 22.02 -18.00
CA LYS A 135 25.50 22.17 -16.89
C LYS A 135 26.85 22.78 -17.31
N GLY A 136 27.04 23.09 -18.59
CA GLY A 136 28.30 23.61 -19.13
C GLY A 136 28.81 22.82 -20.34
N VAL A 137 29.96 23.24 -20.83
CA VAL A 137 30.64 22.68 -22.01
C VAL A 137 31.51 21.50 -21.57
N ARG A 138 31.44 20.37 -22.28
CA ARG A 138 32.26 19.18 -21.99
C ARG A 138 32.57 18.37 -23.24
N ARG A 139 33.44 17.37 -23.09
CA ARG A 139 33.75 16.39 -24.15
C ARG A 139 32.71 15.26 -24.18
N LEU A 140 32.37 14.82 -25.39
CA LEU A 140 31.54 13.65 -25.68
C LEU A 140 32.27 12.36 -25.27
N MET A 141 31.63 11.52 -24.45
CA MET A 141 32.19 10.25 -23.99
C MET A 141 32.08 9.17 -25.06
N LYS A 142 32.97 8.19 -24.99
CA LYS A 142 33.04 7.04 -25.89
C LYS A 142 31.74 6.22 -25.89
N GLU A 143 31.15 6.02 -24.72
CA GLU A 143 29.92 5.26 -24.49
C GLU A 143 28.67 6.04 -24.93
N GLU A 144 28.74 7.37 -25.02
CA GLU A 144 27.68 8.24 -25.54
C GLU A 144 27.62 8.14 -27.07
N LEU A 145 28.77 8.21 -27.73
CA LEU A 145 28.85 8.01 -29.17
C LEU A 145 28.49 6.56 -29.56
N ALA A 146 28.92 5.57 -28.79
CA ALA A 146 28.57 4.17 -29.03
C ALA A 146 27.06 3.93 -29.03
N ARG A 147 26.34 4.50 -28.04
CA ARG A 147 24.87 4.42 -27.94
C ARG A 147 24.19 5.01 -29.16
N GLU A 148 24.69 6.15 -29.62
CA GLU A 148 24.11 6.82 -30.78
C GLU A 148 24.40 6.10 -32.10
N LEU A 149 25.51 5.39 -32.20
CA LEU A 149 25.76 4.51 -33.35
C LEU A 149 24.91 3.23 -33.33
N GLY A 150 24.07 3.03 -32.29
CA GLY A 150 23.16 1.91 -32.14
C GLY A 150 23.73 0.71 -31.38
N ILE A 151 24.80 0.90 -30.59
CA ILE A 151 25.38 -0.17 -29.75
C ILE A 151 24.59 -0.25 -28.42
N PRO A 152 24.01 -1.41 -28.06
CA PRO A 152 23.22 -1.58 -26.85
C PRO A 152 23.99 -1.30 -25.54
N LYS A 153 23.28 -0.85 -24.49
CA LYS A 153 23.86 -0.69 -23.15
C LYS A 153 24.28 -2.04 -22.57
N GLY A 154 25.53 -2.14 -22.10
CA GLY A 154 26.04 -3.33 -21.42
C GLY A 154 26.68 -4.37 -22.34
N CYS A 155 26.91 -4.07 -23.63
CA CYS A 155 27.75 -4.90 -24.47
C CYS A 155 29.21 -4.85 -23.96
N GLU A 156 29.70 -5.95 -23.38
CA GLU A 156 31.07 -6.11 -22.83
C GLU A 156 32.15 -6.20 -23.93
N THR A 157 32.04 -5.43 -25.00
CA THR A 157 33.09 -5.34 -26.02
C THR A 157 34.06 -4.21 -25.67
N ASP A 158 35.37 -4.49 -25.76
CA ASP A 158 36.41 -3.49 -25.60
C ASP A 158 36.43 -2.53 -26.82
N LEU A 159 35.53 -1.54 -26.81
CA LEU A 159 35.20 -0.71 -27.97
C LEU A 159 36.35 0.25 -28.34
N SER A 160 37.45 -0.14 -28.98
CA SER A 160 38.54 0.83 -29.27
C SER A 160 38.09 2.11 -30.03
N HIS A 161 38.83 3.23 -29.92
CA HIS A 161 38.58 4.47 -30.68
C HIS A 161 38.54 4.22 -32.19
N LYS A 162 39.39 3.32 -32.69
CA LYS A 162 39.45 2.90 -34.09
C LYS A 162 38.21 2.10 -34.49
N SER A 163 37.65 1.30 -33.59
CA SER A 163 36.43 0.53 -33.81
C SER A 163 35.22 1.45 -33.97
N LEU A 164 35.00 2.39 -33.05
CA LEU A 164 33.88 3.34 -33.11
C LEU A 164 33.94 4.27 -34.33
N GLN A 165 35.13 4.71 -34.76
CA GLN A 165 35.28 5.49 -35.99
C GLN A 165 34.91 4.71 -37.26
N ARG A 166 35.05 3.38 -37.25
CA ARG A 166 34.71 2.49 -38.36
C ARG A 166 33.24 2.06 -38.31
N THR A 167 32.61 2.11 -37.14
CA THR A 167 31.20 1.76 -36.95
C THR A 167 30.29 2.68 -37.76
N THR A 168 29.40 2.06 -38.52
CA THR A 168 28.31 2.74 -39.24
C THR A 168 27.10 2.80 -38.34
N SER A 169 26.49 3.97 -38.22
CA SER A 169 25.29 4.21 -37.42
C SER A 169 24.17 3.26 -37.82
N LEU A 170 23.46 2.70 -36.83
CA LEU A 170 22.32 1.82 -37.04
C LEU A 170 21.27 2.42 -37.99
N PHE A 171 21.06 3.74 -37.95
CA PHE A 171 20.15 4.43 -38.85
C PHE A 171 20.47 4.19 -40.33
N HIS A 172 21.77 4.16 -40.71
CA HIS A 172 22.17 3.86 -42.10
C HIS A 172 21.81 2.44 -42.52
N TRP A 173 21.83 1.49 -41.58
CA TRP A 173 21.41 0.12 -41.83
C TRP A 173 19.88 -0.02 -41.85
N GLU A 174 19.16 0.66 -40.96
CA GLU A 174 17.69 0.73 -40.97
C GLU A 174 17.15 1.36 -42.26
N TYR A 175 17.83 2.36 -42.80
CA TYR A 175 17.48 2.96 -44.09
C TYR A 175 17.49 1.94 -45.23
N LEU A 176 18.28 0.87 -45.13
CA LEU A 176 18.31 -0.20 -46.13
C LEU A 176 17.23 -1.27 -45.90
N SER A 177 16.51 -1.25 -44.78
CA SER A 177 15.52 -2.29 -44.44
C SER A 177 14.40 -2.38 -45.48
N PHE A 178 13.86 -1.24 -45.96
CA PHE A 178 12.84 -1.24 -47.03
C PHE A 178 13.40 -1.78 -48.34
N SER A 179 14.59 -1.29 -48.76
CA SER A 179 15.27 -1.76 -49.97
C SER A 179 15.54 -3.27 -49.92
N LEU A 180 15.92 -3.80 -48.76
CA LEU A 180 16.17 -5.23 -48.57
C LEU A 180 14.87 -6.05 -48.54
N GLN A 181 13.83 -5.56 -47.87
CA GLN A 181 12.53 -6.21 -47.84
C GLN A 181 11.95 -6.33 -49.25
N HIS A 182 11.97 -5.24 -50.03
CA HIS A 182 11.54 -5.26 -51.43
C HIS A 182 12.38 -6.20 -52.29
N PHE A 183 13.70 -6.18 -52.12
CA PHE A 183 14.63 -7.03 -52.88
C PHE A 183 14.40 -8.54 -52.63
N PHE A 184 13.97 -8.93 -51.44
CA PHE A 184 13.70 -10.34 -51.07
C PHE A 184 12.21 -10.74 -51.14
N SER A 185 11.32 -9.83 -51.50
CA SER A 185 9.90 -10.12 -51.68
C SER A 185 9.67 -10.95 -52.95
N HIS A 186 9.18 -12.17 -52.82
CA HIS A 186 8.63 -12.92 -53.97
C HIS A 186 7.21 -12.41 -54.29
N PRO A 187 6.80 -12.30 -55.57
CA PRO A 187 5.42 -12.01 -55.91
C PRO A 187 4.55 -13.16 -55.38
N THR A 188 3.84 -12.92 -54.29
CA THR A 188 2.90 -13.88 -53.75
C THR A 188 1.69 -13.91 -54.69
N SER A 189 1.47 -15.07 -55.29
CA SER A 189 0.26 -15.43 -56.00
C SER A 189 -0.97 -15.10 -55.15
N ALA A 190 -1.96 -14.48 -55.79
CA ALA A 190 -3.26 -14.15 -55.21
C ALA A 190 -3.86 -15.35 -54.43
N PRO A 191 -4.46 -15.12 -53.25
CA PRO A 191 -5.21 -16.18 -52.57
C PRO A 191 -6.48 -16.49 -53.37
N GLY A 192 -6.62 -17.76 -53.74
CA GLY A 192 -7.74 -18.27 -54.50
C GLY A 192 -9.06 -18.20 -53.73
N LYS A 193 -10.14 -17.90 -54.46
CA LYS A 193 -11.50 -18.38 -54.17
C LYS A 193 -11.41 -19.92 -54.08
N THR A 194 -11.95 -20.57 -53.06
CA THR A 194 -13.30 -21.17 -52.89
C THR A 194 -13.16 -21.99 -51.58
N THR A 195 -14.11 -22.14 -50.67
CA THR A 195 -15.47 -22.71 -50.84
C THR A 195 -16.38 -22.29 -49.70
N GLN A 196 -17.63 -22.02 -50.06
CA GLN A 196 -18.77 -21.85 -49.17
C GLN A 196 -19.02 -23.15 -48.37
N GLY A 197 -19.02 -23.04 -47.04
CA GLY A 197 -19.70 -23.96 -46.14
C GLY A 197 -21.03 -23.33 -45.71
N THR A 198 -22.11 -24.04 -45.99
CA THR A 198 -23.51 -23.65 -45.83
C THR A 198 -23.91 -23.26 -44.41
N LYS A 199 -24.76 -22.22 -44.34
CA LYS A 199 -25.54 -21.79 -43.18
C LYS A 199 -26.56 -22.86 -42.75
N THR A 200 -26.61 -23.14 -41.45
CA THR A 200 -27.79 -23.54 -40.67
C THR A 200 -27.52 -23.02 -39.25
N GLY A 201 -28.36 -22.32 -38.51
CA GLY A 201 -29.72 -21.82 -38.65
C GLY A 201 -29.95 -21.11 -37.30
N ASP A 202 -30.64 -19.97 -37.34
CA ASP A 202 -31.04 -19.22 -36.15
C ASP A 202 -31.74 -20.14 -35.14
N HIS A 203 -31.37 -20.03 -33.85
CA HIS A 203 -32.30 -20.07 -32.73
C HIS A 203 -31.64 -19.48 -31.48
N LEU A 204 -32.08 -18.28 -31.11
CA LEU A 204 -32.04 -17.79 -29.74
C LEU A 204 -32.73 -18.80 -28.82
N PRO A 205 -32.12 -19.26 -27.71
CA PRO A 205 -32.88 -19.68 -26.55
C PRO A 205 -33.32 -18.40 -25.83
N GLY A 206 -34.63 -18.17 -25.79
CA GLY A 206 -35.23 -17.10 -25.02
C GLY A 206 -34.76 -17.14 -23.56
N ALA A 207 -34.64 -15.96 -22.97
CA ALA A 207 -34.53 -15.78 -21.54
C ALA A 207 -35.74 -16.46 -20.88
N THR A 208 -35.53 -17.68 -20.39
CA THR A 208 -36.45 -18.32 -19.48
C THR A 208 -36.27 -17.64 -18.13
N THR A 209 -37.17 -16.70 -17.82
CA THR A 209 -37.40 -16.27 -16.45
C THR A 209 -37.90 -17.50 -15.70
N ILE A 210 -36.97 -18.29 -15.17
CA ILE A 210 -37.28 -19.31 -14.18
C ILE A 210 -37.54 -18.54 -12.90
N THR A 211 -38.83 -18.38 -12.58
CA THR A 211 -39.25 -18.17 -11.19
C THR A 211 -38.73 -19.37 -10.40
N LEU A 212 -37.61 -19.17 -9.70
CA LEU A 212 -37.11 -20.12 -8.73
C LEU A 212 -38.19 -20.27 -7.66
N ASP A 213 -38.74 -21.47 -7.54
CA ASP A 213 -39.45 -21.89 -6.35
C ASP A 213 -38.51 -21.64 -5.17
N ASN A 214 -39.01 -20.91 -4.17
CA ASN A 214 -38.34 -20.70 -2.91
C ASN A 214 -38.25 -22.06 -2.20
N ASP A 215 -37.18 -22.83 -2.44
CA ASP A 215 -36.73 -23.86 -1.51
C ASP A 215 -36.33 -23.13 -0.23
N VAL A 216 -37.31 -22.95 0.66
CA VAL A 216 -37.12 -22.33 1.97
C VAL A 216 -36.10 -23.18 2.70
N PHE A 217 -34.92 -22.63 2.97
CA PHE A 217 -33.95 -23.25 3.87
C PHE A 217 -34.63 -23.46 5.23
N ASP A 218 -34.90 -24.72 5.57
CA ASP A 218 -35.52 -25.13 6.82
C ASP A 218 -34.48 -25.87 7.67
N TRP A 219 -34.11 -25.28 8.79
CA TRP A 219 -33.14 -25.84 9.74
C TRP A 219 -33.81 -26.04 11.09
N HIS A 220 -33.63 -27.23 11.66
CA HIS A 220 -34.08 -27.58 12.99
C HIS A 220 -32.87 -27.91 13.86
N PRO A 221 -32.83 -27.47 15.14
CA PRO A 221 -31.77 -27.87 16.05
C PRO A 221 -31.73 -29.39 16.20
N PRO A 222 -30.54 -29.98 16.47
CA PRO A 222 -30.44 -31.41 16.77
C PRO A 222 -31.28 -31.76 18.01
N ASP A 223 -31.63 -33.03 18.19
CA ASP A 223 -32.34 -33.48 19.39
C ASP A 223 -31.45 -33.29 20.63
N LEU A 224 -31.75 -32.24 21.40
CA LEU A 224 -31.06 -31.90 22.64
C LEU A 224 -31.66 -32.64 23.85
N SER A 225 -32.48 -33.67 23.70
CA SER A 225 -33.08 -34.39 24.84
C SER A 225 -32.06 -35.22 25.64
N LEU A 226 -32.42 -35.60 26.87
CA LEU A 226 -31.54 -36.43 27.72
C LEU A 226 -31.39 -37.81 27.08
N GLY A 227 -30.15 -38.27 26.90
CA GLY A 227 -29.87 -39.58 26.31
C GLY A 227 -29.91 -39.61 24.77
N SER A 228 -30.14 -38.46 24.12
CA SER A 228 -30.01 -38.37 22.66
C SER A 228 -28.56 -38.64 22.21
N PRO A 229 -28.34 -38.98 20.92
CA PRO A 229 -26.98 -39.12 20.39
C PRO A 229 -26.14 -37.85 20.56
N TRP A 230 -26.76 -36.67 20.38
CA TRP A 230 -26.11 -35.37 20.60
C TRP A 230 -25.67 -35.24 22.06
N TYR A 231 -26.59 -35.44 23.02
CA TYR A 231 -26.30 -35.32 24.44
C TYR A 231 -25.20 -36.27 24.90
N THR A 232 -25.28 -37.53 24.48
CA THR A 232 -24.30 -38.57 24.84
C THR A 232 -22.91 -38.23 24.30
N LEU A 233 -22.82 -37.69 23.07
CA LEU A 233 -21.55 -37.26 22.49
C LEU A 233 -20.96 -36.06 23.23
N ARG A 234 -21.76 -35.06 23.64
CA ARG A 234 -21.26 -33.92 24.43
C ARG A 234 -20.76 -34.36 25.81
N LEU A 235 -21.40 -35.34 26.45
CA LEU A 235 -20.90 -35.92 27.70
C LEU A 235 -19.58 -36.66 27.51
N ALA A 236 -19.43 -37.44 26.42
CA ALA A 236 -18.18 -38.13 26.11
C ALA A 236 -17.03 -37.13 25.87
N ASN A 237 -17.28 -36.09 25.10
CA ASN A 237 -16.32 -35.00 24.86
C ASN A 237 -15.96 -34.25 26.15
N LEU A 238 -16.96 -33.92 26.98
CA LEU A 238 -16.76 -33.30 28.28
C LEU A 238 -15.90 -34.18 29.19
N ARG A 239 -16.14 -35.49 29.23
CA ARG A 239 -15.34 -36.42 30.03
C ARG A 239 -13.90 -36.43 29.56
N TRP A 240 -13.70 -36.56 28.25
CA TRP A 240 -12.37 -36.52 27.65
C TRP A 240 -11.62 -35.22 27.96
N ALA A 241 -12.29 -34.08 27.84
CA ALA A 241 -11.71 -32.78 28.18
C ALA A 241 -11.41 -32.67 29.68
N ALA A 242 -12.32 -33.11 30.55
CA ALA A 242 -12.15 -33.08 32.00
C ALA A 242 -10.94 -33.88 32.49
N ASP A 243 -10.64 -35.02 31.84
CA ASP A 243 -9.49 -35.86 32.18
C ASP A 243 -8.12 -35.17 31.94
N HIS A 244 -8.09 -34.01 31.26
CA HIS A 244 -6.88 -33.18 31.09
C HIS A 244 -6.61 -32.24 32.28
N TYR A 245 -7.50 -32.21 33.29
CA TYR A 245 -7.40 -31.31 34.44
C TYR A 245 -7.07 -32.05 35.75
N PRO A 246 -6.46 -31.37 36.75
CA PRO A 246 -6.11 -32.00 38.02
C PRO A 246 -7.29 -32.58 38.82
N GLU A 247 -8.51 -32.03 38.64
CA GLU A 247 -9.73 -32.50 39.33
C GLU A 247 -10.83 -32.85 38.30
N PRO A 248 -10.70 -33.96 37.55
CA PRO A 248 -11.59 -34.29 36.43
C PRO A 248 -13.06 -34.35 36.82
N ASP A 249 -13.38 -34.93 37.99
CA ASP A 249 -14.77 -35.12 38.39
C ASP A 249 -15.47 -33.80 38.71
N ASN A 250 -14.78 -32.84 39.34
CA ASN A 250 -15.34 -31.51 39.59
C ASN A 250 -15.62 -30.76 38.27
N ILE A 251 -14.69 -30.86 37.31
CA ILE A 251 -14.84 -30.26 35.98
C ILE A 251 -15.99 -30.93 35.21
N TYR A 252 -16.12 -32.25 35.31
CA TYR A 252 -17.19 -33.00 34.67
C TYR A 252 -18.57 -32.61 35.24
N TRP A 253 -18.71 -32.48 36.57
CA TRP A 253 -19.97 -32.06 37.19
C TRP A 253 -20.36 -30.62 36.86
N ASP A 254 -19.39 -29.68 36.86
CA ASP A 254 -19.63 -28.30 36.39
C ASP A 254 -20.08 -28.28 34.91
N GLY A 255 -19.42 -29.07 34.07
CA GLY A 255 -19.79 -29.22 32.66
C GLY A 255 -21.20 -29.77 32.45
N ILE A 256 -21.64 -30.76 33.24
CA ILE A 256 -23.02 -31.27 33.20
C ILE A 256 -24.02 -30.14 33.49
N GLN A 257 -23.75 -29.29 34.48
CA GLN A 257 -24.62 -28.17 34.83
C GLN A 257 -24.69 -27.16 33.68
N ARG A 258 -23.55 -26.81 33.08
CA ARG A 258 -23.49 -25.93 31.90
C ARG A 258 -24.24 -26.51 30.71
N LEU A 259 -24.11 -27.81 30.47
CA LEU A 259 -24.82 -28.52 29.41
C LEU A 259 -26.34 -28.47 29.65
N ALA A 260 -26.80 -28.66 30.89
CA ALA A 260 -28.21 -28.54 31.25
C ALA A 260 -28.74 -27.11 31.02
N VAL A 261 -27.97 -26.07 31.38
CA VAL A 261 -28.32 -24.67 31.10
C VAL A 261 -28.45 -24.43 29.60
N HIS A 262 -27.47 -24.88 28.80
CA HIS A 262 -27.50 -24.69 27.35
C HIS A 262 -28.71 -25.35 26.70
N ARG A 263 -29.03 -26.59 27.09
CA ARG A 263 -30.18 -27.35 26.55
C ARG A 263 -31.52 -26.68 26.87
N ASN A 264 -31.65 -26.05 28.04
CA ASN A 264 -32.85 -25.32 28.44
C ASN A 264 -33.10 -24.03 27.66
N ASN A 265 -32.15 -23.60 26.81
CA ASN A 265 -32.33 -22.51 25.84
C ASN A 265 -33.05 -22.94 24.56
N TYR A 266 -33.56 -24.17 24.51
CA TYR A 266 -34.29 -24.71 23.37
C TYR A 266 -35.55 -25.42 23.88
N ASN A 267 -36.63 -25.32 23.12
CA ASN A 267 -37.88 -26.03 23.35
C ASN A 267 -38.34 -26.75 22.07
N SER A 268 -39.54 -27.31 22.07
CA SER A 268 -40.09 -28.06 20.92
C SER A 268 -40.30 -27.23 19.65
N GLU A 269 -40.33 -25.90 19.76
CA GLU A 269 -40.53 -24.96 18.66
C GLU A 269 -39.21 -24.31 18.17
N GLY A 270 -38.07 -24.61 18.82
CA GLY A 270 -36.75 -24.09 18.46
C GLY A 270 -36.03 -23.33 19.59
N PRO A 271 -35.12 -22.39 19.25
CA PRO A 271 -34.39 -21.59 20.24
C PRO A 271 -35.34 -20.73 21.10
N ASP A 272 -35.20 -20.85 22.42
CA ASP A 272 -35.89 -20.11 23.48
C ASP A 272 -34.84 -19.58 24.47
N PRO A 273 -34.06 -18.55 24.05
CA PRO A 273 -32.85 -18.14 24.74
C PRO A 273 -33.17 -17.58 26.13
N LYS A 274 -32.69 -18.26 27.18
CA LYS A 274 -32.87 -17.85 28.59
C LYS A 274 -31.56 -17.44 29.23
N ARG A 275 -30.46 -18.14 28.91
CA ARG A 275 -29.15 -17.92 29.52
C ARG A 275 -28.01 -18.19 28.55
N LEU A 276 -27.13 -17.21 28.33
CA LEU A 276 -25.93 -17.41 27.51
C LEU A 276 -25.02 -18.43 28.19
N GLN A 277 -24.69 -19.50 27.47
CA GLN A 277 -23.86 -20.58 28.01
C GLN A 277 -23.09 -21.28 26.88
N LEU A 278 -21.81 -20.97 26.77
CA LEU A 278 -20.88 -21.71 25.93
C LEU A 278 -20.50 -23.04 26.57
N LEU A 279 -20.27 -24.04 25.72
CA LEU A 279 -19.74 -25.36 26.07
C LEU A 279 -18.25 -25.38 25.71
N TRP A 280 -17.41 -24.92 26.62
CA TRP A 280 -15.99 -24.65 26.35
C TRP A 280 -15.21 -25.88 25.85
N TRP A 281 -15.60 -27.09 26.27
CA TRP A 281 -14.96 -28.35 25.87
C TRP A 281 -15.26 -28.75 24.42
N GLU A 282 -16.22 -28.11 23.78
CA GLU A 282 -16.55 -28.33 22.35
C GLU A 282 -15.77 -27.40 21.42
N PHE A 283 -15.01 -26.46 21.99
CA PHE A 283 -14.01 -25.69 21.26
C PHE A 283 -12.67 -26.45 21.19
N LEU A 284 -11.78 -25.90 20.38
CA LEU A 284 -10.39 -26.32 20.26
C LEU A 284 -9.64 -26.12 21.59
N SER A 285 -8.80 -27.07 21.98
CA SER A 285 -8.21 -27.15 23.32
C SER A 285 -7.29 -25.99 23.68
N GLU A 286 -6.75 -25.31 22.67
CA GLU A 286 -5.96 -24.08 22.80
C GLU A 286 -6.73 -22.95 23.49
N HIS A 287 -8.07 -22.97 23.44
CA HIS A 287 -8.95 -21.90 23.96
C HIS A 287 -9.78 -22.33 25.18
N TRP A 288 -9.61 -23.56 25.69
CA TRP A 288 -10.42 -24.08 26.80
C TRP A 288 -10.30 -23.24 28.08
N GLU A 289 -9.09 -22.83 28.45
CA GLU A 289 -8.88 -22.07 29.70
C GLU A 289 -9.58 -20.72 29.68
N GLU A 290 -9.47 -19.98 28.57
CA GLU A 290 -10.09 -18.66 28.45
C GLU A 290 -11.61 -18.74 28.31
N LEU A 291 -12.14 -19.78 27.66
CA LEU A 291 -13.59 -20.00 27.56
C LEU A 291 -14.20 -20.51 28.88
N ARG A 292 -13.46 -21.29 29.66
CA ARG A 292 -13.90 -21.81 30.96
C ARG A 292 -13.83 -20.77 32.06
N ASN A 293 -12.66 -20.13 32.22
CA ASN A 293 -12.37 -19.23 33.33
C ASN A 293 -12.69 -17.76 32.98
N GLY A 294 -12.78 -17.43 31.70
CA GLY A 294 -12.94 -16.07 31.20
C GLY A 294 -11.64 -15.49 30.64
N ALA A 295 -11.78 -14.74 29.55
CA ALA A 295 -10.68 -14.07 28.87
C ALA A 295 -10.25 -12.80 29.64
N ARG A 296 -8.95 -12.55 29.68
CA ARG A 296 -8.37 -11.33 30.26
C ARG A 296 -8.60 -10.15 29.33
N GLN A 297 -9.02 -9.01 29.88
CA GLN A 297 -9.16 -7.74 29.19
C GLN A 297 -7.81 -7.01 29.00
N ASN A 298 -6.69 -7.64 29.40
CA ASN A 298 -5.34 -7.09 29.28
C ASN A 298 -5.15 -5.78 30.07
N PHE A 299 -5.69 -5.70 31.29
CA PHE A 299 -5.43 -4.57 32.20
C PHE A 299 -3.95 -4.53 32.59
N LEU A 300 -3.23 -3.52 32.11
CA LEU A 300 -1.80 -3.30 32.40
C LEU A 300 -1.57 -2.58 33.75
N LYS A 301 -2.64 -2.00 34.30
CA LYS A 301 -2.69 -1.37 35.62
C LYS A 301 -4.15 -1.32 36.09
N GLN A 302 -4.35 -1.15 37.39
CA GLN A 302 -5.68 -0.95 37.97
C GLN A 302 -6.25 0.42 37.56
N PRO A 303 -7.53 0.51 37.13
CA PRO A 303 -8.20 1.78 36.89
C PRO A 303 -8.52 2.53 38.19
N ASP A 304 -8.63 3.86 38.12
CA ASP A 304 -8.97 4.69 39.27
C ASP A 304 -10.33 4.25 39.86
N PRO A 305 -10.44 4.00 41.18
CA PRO A 305 -11.68 3.55 41.82
C PRO A 305 -12.65 4.74 41.93
N CYS A 306 -13.30 5.09 40.83
CA CYS A 306 -14.28 6.17 40.79
C CYS A 306 -15.54 5.77 40.01
N LEU A 307 -16.70 5.98 40.62
CA LEU A 307 -17.98 5.85 39.93
C LEU A 307 -18.25 7.12 39.12
N ARG A 308 -18.69 6.95 37.87
CA ARG A 308 -19.10 8.05 36.99
C ARG A 308 -20.61 8.01 36.83
N PRO A 309 -21.31 9.16 36.95
CA PRO A 309 -22.74 9.20 36.70
C PRO A 309 -23.02 8.89 35.23
N ASN A 310 -24.20 8.33 34.96
CA ASN A 310 -24.69 8.11 33.61
C ASN A 310 -24.74 9.43 32.82
N ALA A 311 -24.67 9.32 31.49
CA ALA A 311 -24.86 10.49 30.64
C ALA A 311 -26.26 11.09 30.85
N PRO A 312 -26.44 12.42 30.66
CA PRO A 312 -27.79 13.00 30.67
C PRO A 312 -28.64 12.32 29.59
N MET A 313 -29.80 11.81 29.99
CA MET A 313 -30.77 11.15 29.12
C MET A 313 -32.09 11.93 29.21
N ASP A 314 -32.76 12.11 28.07
CA ASP A 314 -34.17 12.49 28.08
C ASP A 314 -35.04 11.27 28.47
N GLU A 315 -36.35 11.46 28.53
CA GLU A 315 -37.28 10.43 29.00
C GLU A 315 -37.27 9.19 28.09
N GLU A 316 -37.22 9.38 26.77
CA GLU A 316 -37.17 8.29 25.79
C GLU A 316 -35.84 7.51 25.88
N MET A 317 -34.72 8.22 26.00
CA MET A 317 -33.40 7.61 26.19
C MET A 317 -33.32 6.85 27.52
N LEU A 318 -33.90 7.38 28.59
CA LEU A 318 -33.88 6.75 29.90
C LEU A 318 -34.70 5.44 29.88
N GLU A 319 -35.91 5.47 29.32
CA GLU A 319 -36.77 4.29 29.19
C GLU A 319 -36.07 3.19 28.38
N ALA A 320 -35.52 3.55 27.22
CA ALA A 320 -34.77 2.61 26.40
C ALA A 320 -33.52 2.06 27.10
N ALA A 321 -32.81 2.90 27.88
CA ALA A 321 -31.63 2.48 28.60
C ALA A 321 -31.94 1.54 29.76
N VAL A 322 -33.02 1.80 30.50
CA VAL A 322 -33.52 0.90 31.56
C VAL A 322 -33.91 -0.44 30.95
N GLN A 323 -34.75 -0.43 29.90
CA GLN A 323 -35.20 -1.65 29.22
C GLN A 323 -34.00 -2.50 28.77
N PHE A 324 -32.98 -1.89 28.17
CA PHE A 324 -31.80 -2.61 27.70
C PHE A 324 -30.98 -3.22 28.85
N VAL A 325 -30.79 -2.50 29.96
CA VAL A 325 -30.01 -3.01 31.10
C VAL A 325 -30.77 -4.11 31.83
N ASP A 326 -32.07 -3.94 32.05
CA ASP A 326 -32.94 -4.99 32.60
C ASP A 326 -32.93 -6.23 31.69
N GLU A 327 -33.01 -6.05 30.36
CA GLU A 327 -32.88 -7.14 29.38
C GLU A 327 -31.51 -7.83 29.44
N LEU A 328 -30.42 -7.11 29.73
CA LEU A 328 -29.11 -7.74 29.91
C LEU A 328 -29.01 -8.54 31.22
N VAL A 329 -29.71 -8.11 32.27
CA VAL A 329 -29.79 -8.83 33.55
C VAL A 329 -30.65 -10.08 33.43
N GLU A 330 -31.79 -9.99 32.74
CA GLU A 330 -32.79 -11.06 32.58
C GLU A 330 -32.60 -11.91 31.31
N LEU A 331 -31.75 -11.47 30.38
CA LEU A 331 -31.48 -12.06 29.05
C LEU A 331 -32.68 -12.15 28.08
N GLY A 332 -33.47 -11.08 27.95
CA GLY A 332 -34.59 -10.99 26.98
C GLY A 332 -34.20 -10.78 25.51
N ASP A 333 -35.17 -10.80 24.59
CA ASP A 333 -34.99 -10.60 23.13
C ASP A 333 -35.01 -9.11 22.73
N GLY A 334 -33.89 -8.57 22.26
CA GLY A 334 -33.84 -7.22 21.69
C GLY A 334 -34.51 -7.12 20.32
N GLN A 335 -35.46 -6.18 20.16
CA GLN A 335 -36.17 -5.96 18.88
C GLN A 335 -35.42 -4.99 17.95
N PRO A 336 -35.50 -5.18 16.61
CA PRO A 336 -34.88 -4.26 15.64
C PRO A 336 -35.52 -2.87 15.72
N GLY A 337 -34.69 -1.85 15.96
CA GLY A 337 -35.10 -0.43 16.06
C GLY A 337 -34.84 0.24 17.40
N GLN A 338 -34.43 -0.52 18.43
CA GLN A 338 -34.16 0.02 19.77
C GLN A 338 -32.76 0.64 19.92
N TRP A 339 -32.66 1.61 20.82
CA TRP A 339 -31.41 2.23 21.25
C TRP A 339 -30.49 1.21 21.91
N ARG A 340 -29.18 1.29 21.65
CA ARG A 340 -28.16 0.44 22.30
C ARG A 340 -27.51 1.21 23.44
N VAL A 341 -27.43 0.62 24.64
CA VAL A 341 -26.64 1.20 25.73
C VAL A 341 -25.22 0.69 25.65
N ILE A 342 -24.26 1.60 25.76
CA ILE A 342 -22.83 1.28 25.77
C ILE A 342 -22.26 1.81 27.08
N ALA A 343 -21.52 0.98 27.79
CA ALA A 343 -20.77 1.44 28.96
C ALA A 343 -19.66 2.39 28.50
N ASP A 344 -19.71 3.65 28.93
CA ASP A 344 -18.71 4.67 28.57
C ASP A 344 -17.40 4.48 29.35
N MET A 345 -16.67 3.44 28.97
CA MET A 345 -15.38 3.08 29.56
C MET A 345 -14.23 4.02 29.17
N LEU A 346 -14.51 4.96 28.25
CA LEU A 346 -13.64 6.09 27.96
C LEU A 346 -13.74 7.14 29.05
N ARG A 347 -14.97 7.57 29.38
CA ARG A 347 -15.19 8.50 30.50
C ARG A 347 -14.88 7.88 31.85
N GLY A 348 -15.12 6.58 31.99
CA GLY A 348 -14.77 5.82 33.19
C GLY A 348 -13.24 5.70 33.40
N GLY A 349 -12.45 5.70 32.32
CA GLY A 349 -10.98 5.62 32.36
C GLY A 349 -10.42 4.18 32.37
N GLN A 350 -11.28 3.16 32.24
CA GLN A 350 -10.88 1.77 32.14
C GLN A 350 -10.04 1.52 30.89
N ASN A 351 -10.43 2.08 29.74
CA ASN A 351 -9.73 1.88 28.48
C ASN A 351 -8.30 2.44 28.48
N ASP A 352 -8.00 3.44 29.33
CA ASP A 352 -6.65 3.99 29.52
C ASP A 352 -5.70 3.04 30.29
N CYS A 353 -6.26 1.97 30.83
CA CYS A 353 -5.56 0.97 31.65
C CYS A 353 -5.42 -0.38 30.93
N VAL A 354 -5.95 -0.51 29.71
CA VAL A 354 -6.03 -1.75 28.93
C VAL A 354 -5.02 -1.74 27.78
N GLY A 355 -4.25 -2.81 27.64
CA GLY A 355 -3.39 -3.10 26.50
C GLY A 355 -4.21 -3.48 25.26
N GLN A 356 -3.64 -3.25 24.07
CA GLN A 356 -4.32 -3.55 22.81
C GLN A 356 -3.88 -4.92 22.29
N ASP A 357 -4.80 -5.87 22.22
CA ASP A 357 -4.58 -7.14 21.53
C ASP A 357 -4.72 -6.96 20.00
N PRO A 358 -4.05 -7.81 19.21
CA PRO A 358 -4.08 -7.67 17.77
C PRO A 358 -5.47 -7.94 17.19
N VAL A 359 -5.87 -7.09 16.24
CA VAL A 359 -7.12 -7.25 15.47
C VAL A 359 -6.80 -7.15 13.99
N PHE A 360 -7.39 -8.04 13.21
CA PHE A 360 -7.35 -7.98 11.76
C PHE A 360 -8.77 -8.09 11.20
N MET A 361 -9.12 -7.17 10.30
CA MET A 361 -10.39 -7.19 9.56
C MET A 361 -10.07 -7.22 8.05
N PRO A 362 -10.55 -8.22 7.30
CA PRO A 362 -10.28 -8.32 5.87
C PRO A 362 -10.97 -7.20 5.11
N ARG A 363 -10.37 -6.65 4.05
CA ARG A 363 -11.05 -5.63 3.22
C ARG A 363 -12.19 -6.24 2.41
N ILE A 364 -13.28 -5.50 2.20
CA ILE A 364 -14.42 -5.91 1.35
C ILE A 364 -13.97 -6.36 -0.05
N ALA A 365 -13.03 -5.61 -0.65
CA ALA A 365 -12.46 -5.96 -1.94
C ALA A 365 -11.79 -7.35 -1.97
N HIS A 366 -11.25 -7.83 -0.85
CA HIS A 366 -10.64 -9.16 -0.75
C HIS A 366 -11.70 -10.27 -0.72
N ILE A 367 -12.87 -10.02 -0.12
CA ILE A 367 -13.98 -10.98 -0.06
C ILE A 367 -14.60 -11.15 -1.45
N VAL A 368 -15.02 -10.04 -2.06
CA VAL A 368 -15.70 -10.07 -3.37
C VAL A 368 -14.81 -10.66 -4.47
N ASP A 369 -13.49 -10.45 -4.40
CA ASP A 369 -12.53 -11.05 -5.34
C ASP A 369 -12.54 -12.59 -5.32
N GLN A 370 -12.95 -13.22 -4.21
CA GLN A 370 -12.93 -14.67 -4.00
C GLN A 370 -14.30 -15.34 -4.21
N MET A 371 -15.35 -14.58 -4.47
CA MET A 371 -16.68 -15.14 -4.66
C MET A 371 -16.81 -15.86 -6.00
N TYR A 372 -17.64 -16.91 -6.02
CA TYR A 372 -18.02 -17.63 -7.21
C TYR A 372 -19.04 -16.84 -8.02
N THR A 373 -18.88 -16.87 -9.34
CA THR A 373 -19.91 -16.41 -10.26
C THR A 373 -21.13 -17.31 -10.13
N GLU A 374 -22.33 -16.72 -10.05
CA GLU A 374 -23.59 -17.44 -9.81
C GLU A 374 -23.67 -18.17 -8.45
N GLY A 375 -22.68 -17.95 -7.57
CA GLY A 375 -22.63 -18.55 -6.24
C GLY A 375 -23.70 -18.01 -5.29
N TYR A 376 -23.90 -18.70 -4.17
CA TYR A 376 -24.90 -18.37 -3.16
C TYR A 376 -24.22 -17.98 -1.85
N SER A 377 -24.84 -17.06 -1.12
CA SER A 377 -24.34 -16.59 0.17
C SER A 377 -25.41 -16.63 1.25
N ALA A 378 -25.02 -17.05 2.44
CA ALA A 378 -25.80 -16.93 3.67
C ALA A 378 -25.08 -16.00 4.65
N VAL A 379 -25.84 -15.27 5.46
CA VAL A 379 -25.30 -14.36 6.48
C VAL A 379 -25.88 -14.75 7.84
N VAL A 380 -25.00 -14.94 8.82
CA VAL A 380 -25.37 -15.30 10.20
C VAL A 380 -24.93 -14.18 11.14
N ASP A 381 -25.88 -13.67 11.94
CA ASP A 381 -25.65 -12.80 13.10
C ASP A 381 -25.77 -13.64 14.36
N LEU A 382 -24.65 -13.86 15.07
CA LEU A 382 -24.67 -14.57 16.35
C LEU A 382 -25.18 -13.63 17.45
N SER A 383 -26.27 -14.03 18.12
CA SER A 383 -26.95 -13.17 19.08
C SER A 383 -26.04 -12.88 20.28
N LYS A 384 -26.02 -11.61 20.70
CA LYS A 384 -25.27 -11.15 21.87
C LYS A 384 -23.80 -11.58 21.83
N PHE A 385 -23.18 -11.60 20.63
CA PHE A 385 -21.87 -12.21 20.35
C PHE A 385 -20.80 -11.94 21.43
N PHE A 386 -20.54 -10.68 21.78
CA PHE A 386 -19.59 -10.32 22.84
C PHE A 386 -19.92 -10.94 24.20
N TYR A 387 -21.18 -10.92 24.59
CA TYR A 387 -21.63 -11.36 25.91
C TYR A 387 -21.57 -12.88 26.09
N ASN A 388 -21.45 -13.66 25.00
CA ASN A 388 -21.24 -15.11 25.08
C ASN A 388 -19.88 -15.44 25.72
N PHE A 389 -18.87 -14.60 25.52
CA PHE A 389 -17.52 -14.88 25.99
C PHE A 389 -17.33 -14.34 27.41
N PRO A 390 -17.00 -15.19 28.39
CA PRO A 390 -16.80 -14.73 29.77
C PRO A 390 -15.57 -13.84 29.89
N THR A 391 -15.66 -12.81 30.72
CA THR A 391 -14.49 -12.04 31.20
C THR A 391 -13.91 -12.73 32.42
N HIS A 392 -12.57 -12.74 32.54
CA HIS A 392 -11.88 -13.33 33.68
C HIS A 392 -12.30 -12.68 35.02
N PRO A 393 -12.55 -13.44 36.10
CA PRO A 393 -13.00 -12.96 37.41
C PRO A 393 -12.25 -11.72 37.93
N ASP A 394 -10.92 -11.74 37.92
CA ASP A 394 -10.09 -10.63 38.38
C ASP A 394 -10.31 -9.29 37.65
N ASP A 395 -10.81 -9.33 36.41
CA ASP A 395 -11.01 -8.14 35.59
C ASP A 395 -12.45 -7.59 35.73
N ARG A 396 -13.42 -8.43 36.15
CA ARG A 396 -14.84 -8.06 36.31
C ARG A 396 -15.08 -6.87 37.27
N PRO A 397 -14.37 -6.74 38.41
CA PRO A 397 -14.52 -5.59 39.31
C PRO A 397 -14.28 -4.23 38.63
N TYR A 398 -13.54 -4.21 37.51
CA TYR A 398 -13.24 -2.98 36.77
C TYR A 398 -14.26 -2.65 35.69
N LEU A 399 -15.14 -3.61 35.35
CA LEU A 399 -16.16 -3.50 34.30
C LEU A 399 -17.54 -3.24 34.90
N GLY A 400 -17.67 -2.15 35.66
CA GLY A 400 -18.92 -1.74 36.30
C GLY A 400 -19.82 -0.86 35.41
N LEU A 401 -21.14 -0.98 35.59
CA LEU A 401 -22.19 -0.14 35.00
C LEU A 401 -23.18 0.28 36.10
N LEU A 402 -23.64 1.53 36.11
CA LEU A 402 -24.73 1.97 36.97
C LEU A 402 -26.07 1.82 36.26
N HIS A 403 -27.01 1.11 36.87
CA HIS A 403 -28.36 0.97 36.33
C HIS A 403 -29.03 2.35 36.18
N PRO A 404 -29.58 2.73 35.00
CA PRO A 404 -30.07 4.09 34.74
C PRO A 404 -31.15 4.61 35.70
N LYS A 405 -32.00 3.71 36.22
CA LYS A 405 -33.10 4.04 37.14
C LYS A 405 -32.79 3.75 38.62
N THR A 406 -32.46 2.51 38.97
CA THR A 406 -32.18 2.11 40.37
C THR A 406 -30.83 2.60 40.91
N ALA A 407 -29.91 3.04 40.03
CA ALA A 407 -28.53 3.37 40.35
C ALA A 407 -27.73 2.22 41.02
N GLU A 408 -28.22 0.98 40.91
CA GLU A 408 -27.49 -0.19 41.36
C GLU A 408 -26.21 -0.39 40.53
N LEU A 409 -25.13 -0.79 41.20
CA LEU A 409 -23.86 -1.07 40.54
C LEU A 409 -23.81 -2.52 40.07
N LEU A 410 -23.86 -2.70 38.75
CA LEU A 410 -23.76 -4.00 38.09
C LEU A 410 -22.34 -4.20 37.56
N THR A 411 -21.93 -5.45 37.38
CA THR A 411 -20.65 -5.81 36.76
C THR A 411 -20.85 -6.77 35.59
N TYR A 412 -20.09 -6.58 34.52
CA TYR A 412 -20.19 -7.45 33.35
C TYR A 412 -19.59 -8.83 33.65
N TYR A 413 -20.35 -9.89 33.38
CA TYR A 413 -19.85 -11.25 33.33
C TYR A 413 -19.18 -11.56 31.97
N GLY A 414 -19.84 -11.23 30.86
CA GLY A 414 -19.32 -11.40 29.50
C GLY A 414 -18.40 -10.26 29.05
N LEU A 415 -17.95 -10.28 27.79
CA LEU A 415 -17.20 -9.16 27.23
C LEU A 415 -18.11 -7.92 27.11
N ALA A 416 -17.73 -6.84 27.77
CA ALA A 416 -18.53 -5.62 27.80
C ALA A 416 -18.44 -4.84 26.48
N MET A 417 -19.57 -4.38 25.96
CA MET A 417 -19.60 -3.38 24.89
C MET A 417 -19.08 -2.03 25.42
N GLY A 418 -18.06 -1.49 24.76
CA GLY A 418 -17.36 -0.25 25.17
C GLY A 418 -15.97 -0.47 25.76
N ALA A 419 -15.64 -1.70 26.20
CA ALA A 419 -14.28 -2.05 26.62
C ALA A 419 -13.34 -2.15 25.42
N GLY A 420 -12.14 -1.58 25.55
CA GLY A 420 -11.18 -1.45 24.46
C GLY A 420 -10.69 -2.77 23.87
N ASN A 421 -10.62 -3.84 24.67
CA ASN A 421 -10.08 -5.13 24.24
C ASN A 421 -11.16 -6.18 23.87
N SER A 422 -12.44 -5.94 24.22
CA SER A 422 -13.54 -6.86 23.89
C SER A 422 -13.62 -7.22 22.40
N PRO A 423 -13.48 -6.28 21.44
CA PRO A 423 -13.48 -6.63 20.02
C PRO A 423 -12.35 -7.58 19.62
N ALA A 424 -11.16 -7.41 20.18
CA ALA A 424 -10.01 -8.25 19.86
C ALA A 424 -10.21 -9.69 20.33
N ILE A 425 -10.67 -9.85 21.58
CA ILE A 425 -10.95 -11.16 22.17
C ILE A 425 -12.07 -11.87 21.40
N ALA A 426 -13.17 -11.16 21.11
CA ALA A 426 -14.29 -11.74 20.37
C ALA A 426 -13.89 -12.14 18.94
N CYS A 427 -13.09 -11.33 18.24
CA CYS A 427 -12.55 -11.69 16.93
C CYS A 427 -11.62 -12.91 17.02
N ARG A 428 -10.75 -12.99 18.03
CA ARG A 428 -9.84 -14.13 18.24
C ARG A 428 -10.61 -15.44 18.41
N ILE A 429 -11.59 -15.46 19.32
CA ILE A 429 -12.39 -16.65 19.60
C ILE A 429 -13.32 -16.97 18.41
N GLY A 430 -13.88 -15.94 17.76
CA GLY A 430 -14.66 -16.10 16.52
C GLY A 430 -13.86 -16.76 15.39
N LEU A 431 -12.58 -16.41 15.25
CA LEU A 431 -11.67 -17.06 14.30
C LEU A 431 -11.42 -18.53 14.67
N ALA A 432 -11.24 -18.83 15.96
CA ALA A 432 -11.10 -20.22 16.43
C ALA A 432 -12.36 -21.05 16.13
N PHE A 433 -13.56 -20.47 16.32
CA PHE A 433 -14.81 -21.12 15.93
C PHE A 433 -14.88 -21.39 14.42
N VAL A 434 -14.50 -20.42 13.59
CA VAL A 434 -14.43 -20.63 12.13
C VAL A 434 -13.41 -21.70 11.75
N ARG A 435 -12.28 -21.79 12.46
CA ARG A 435 -11.29 -22.85 12.26
C ARG A 435 -11.88 -24.23 12.58
N LEU A 436 -12.56 -24.37 13.73
CA LEU A 436 -13.25 -25.59 14.12
C LEU A 436 -14.21 -26.08 13.04
N VAL A 437 -15.07 -25.19 12.51
CA VAL A 437 -16.01 -25.53 11.43
C VAL A 437 -15.27 -25.98 10.17
N LYS A 438 -14.23 -25.26 9.75
CA LYS A 438 -13.47 -25.60 8.53
C LYS A 438 -12.70 -26.92 8.66
N GLU A 439 -12.15 -27.24 9.83
CA GLU A 439 -11.39 -28.46 10.07
C GLU A 439 -12.31 -29.69 10.26
N LYS A 440 -13.54 -29.50 10.78
CA LYS A 440 -14.51 -30.57 11.04
C LYS A 440 -15.22 -31.09 9.78
N PHE A 441 -15.52 -30.23 8.81
CA PHE A 441 -16.34 -30.62 7.65
C PHE A 441 -15.62 -30.46 6.31
N GLY A 442 -15.65 -31.53 5.51
CA GLY A 442 -15.03 -31.57 4.19
C GLY A 442 -15.58 -30.57 3.17
N VAL A 443 -16.78 -30.02 3.38
CA VAL A 443 -17.39 -29.01 2.47
C VAL A 443 -16.58 -27.70 2.40
N PHE A 444 -15.79 -27.41 3.44
CA PHE A 444 -14.89 -26.26 3.52
C PHE A 444 -13.45 -26.58 3.11
N GLN A 445 -13.18 -27.83 2.72
CA GLN A 445 -11.87 -28.37 2.39
C GLN A 445 -11.83 -28.76 0.91
N GLY A 446 -10.64 -28.97 0.38
CA GLY A 446 -10.46 -29.38 -1.00
C GLY A 446 -9.01 -29.36 -1.45
N GLU A 447 -8.80 -29.65 -2.73
CA GLU A 447 -7.51 -29.53 -3.38
C GLU A 447 -7.18 -28.08 -3.68
N ALA A 448 -5.94 -27.69 -3.39
CA ALA A 448 -5.46 -26.33 -3.55
C ALA A 448 -5.09 -26.05 -5.01
N ARG A 449 -5.63 -24.96 -5.56
CA ARG A 449 -5.30 -24.48 -6.90
C ARG A 449 -5.19 -22.96 -6.92
N ALA A 450 -4.32 -22.43 -7.78
CA ALA A 450 -4.30 -21.02 -8.12
C ALA A 450 -5.24 -20.74 -9.30
N ASN A 451 -6.02 -19.66 -9.20
CA ASN A 451 -6.91 -19.14 -10.23
C ASN A 451 -6.69 -17.63 -10.35
N CYS A 452 -5.63 -17.21 -11.03
CA CYS A 452 -5.25 -15.80 -11.14
C CYS A 452 -4.64 -15.49 -12.52
N TYR A 453 -4.17 -14.27 -12.75
CA TYR A 453 -3.64 -13.90 -14.06
C TYR A 453 -2.41 -14.73 -14.43
N TRP A 454 -1.54 -15.01 -13.45
CA TRP A 454 -0.41 -15.90 -13.60
C TRP A 454 -0.79 -17.30 -14.11
N THR A 455 -1.92 -17.88 -13.69
CA THR A 455 -2.37 -19.17 -14.23
C THR A 455 -3.04 -19.04 -15.58
N GLY A 456 -3.66 -17.89 -15.89
CA GLY A 456 -4.13 -17.53 -17.23
C GLY A 456 -3.00 -17.46 -18.27
N LEU A 457 -1.78 -17.13 -17.85
CA LEU A 457 -0.56 -17.19 -18.69
C LEU A 457 0.04 -18.60 -18.81
N GLN A 458 -0.60 -19.62 -18.23
CA GLN A 458 -0.14 -21.01 -18.24
C GLN A 458 -1.13 -21.91 -18.95
N ALA A 459 -0.68 -23.13 -19.30
CA ALA A 459 -1.56 -24.18 -19.85
C ALA A 459 -2.76 -24.50 -18.93
N ASN A 460 -2.64 -24.27 -17.62
CA ASN A 460 -3.68 -24.52 -16.63
C ASN A 460 -4.87 -23.54 -16.72
N GLY A 461 -4.68 -22.38 -17.37
CA GLY A 461 -5.71 -21.37 -17.60
C GLY A 461 -6.20 -20.62 -16.35
N PHE A 462 -7.15 -19.71 -16.59
CA PHE A 462 -7.94 -18.99 -15.59
C PHE A 462 -9.41 -19.29 -15.83
N ASP A 463 -10.15 -19.61 -14.76
CA ASP A 463 -11.58 -19.88 -14.80
C ASP A 463 -12.35 -18.70 -14.16
N PRO A 464 -13.12 -17.92 -14.94
CA PRO A 464 -13.89 -16.79 -14.43
C PRO A 464 -15.10 -17.20 -13.58
N LYS A 465 -15.50 -18.48 -13.60
CA LYS A 465 -16.57 -18.98 -12.71
C LYS A 465 -16.09 -19.16 -11.29
N LEU A 466 -14.79 -19.39 -11.11
CA LEU A 466 -14.15 -19.55 -9.81
C LEU A 466 -13.73 -18.19 -9.24
N GLY A 467 -13.66 -18.09 -7.92
CA GLY A 467 -13.06 -16.93 -7.25
C GLY A 467 -11.61 -16.71 -7.68
N TYR A 468 -11.15 -15.46 -7.64
CA TYR A 468 -9.77 -15.11 -8.00
C TYR A 468 -8.80 -15.36 -6.83
N GLY A 469 -7.63 -15.90 -7.15
CA GLY A 469 -6.52 -16.14 -6.23
C GLY A 469 -6.37 -17.62 -5.87
N PHE A 470 -6.28 -17.93 -4.58
CA PHE A 470 -6.16 -19.29 -4.07
C PHE A 470 -7.55 -19.87 -3.87
N ILE A 471 -7.84 -20.97 -4.54
CA ILE A 471 -9.13 -21.66 -4.50
C ILE A 471 -8.95 -23.08 -3.98
N LEU A 472 -9.99 -23.56 -3.30
CA LEU A 472 -10.12 -24.96 -2.91
C LEU A 472 -11.23 -25.58 -3.76
N THR A 473 -10.94 -26.72 -4.38
CA THR A 473 -11.89 -27.47 -5.21
C THR A 473 -12.03 -28.90 -4.72
N SER A 474 -13.24 -29.43 -4.74
CA SER A 474 -13.59 -30.83 -4.48
C SER A 474 -14.28 -31.43 -5.71
N ASN A 475 -14.57 -32.73 -5.67
CA ASN A 475 -15.16 -33.46 -6.81
C ASN A 475 -16.51 -32.87 -7.31
N ASP A 476 -17.19 -32.10 -6.46
CA ASP A 476 -18.48 -31.44 -6.70
C ASP A 476 -18.35 -29.91 -6.92
N GLY A 477 -17.15 -29.40 -7.22
CA GLY A 477 -16.89 -27.98 -7.53
C GLY A 477 -16.10 -27.24 -6.44
N GLY A 478 -16.24 -25.92 -6.36
CA GLY A 478 -15.56 -25.10 -5.34
C GLY A 478 -15.95 -25.44 -3.90
N ALA A 479 -15.02 -25.30 -2.95
CA ALA A 479 -15.32 -25.43 -1.52
C ALA A 479 -16.16 -24.26 -0.99
N VAL A 480 -16.78 -24.41 0.18
CA VAL A 480 -17.49 -23.30 0.83
C VAL A 480 -16.47 -22.39 1.53
N HIS A 481 -16.64 -21.08 1.36
CA HIS A 481 -15.88 -20.05 2.05
C HIS A 481 -16.65 -19.54 3.28
N ILE A 482 -15.90 -19.22 4.35
CA ILE A 482 -16.42 -18.48 5.51
C ILE A 482 -15.50 -17.29 5.76
N TRP A 483 -16.10 -16.10 5.78
CA TRP A 483 -15.49 -14.87 6.26
C TRP A 483 -16.23 -14.37 7.50
N VAL A 484 -15.50 -13.70 8.38
CA VAL A 484 -16.05 -13.11 9.61
C VAL A 484 -15.70 -11.63 9.64
N TRP A 485 -16.67 -10.81 10.01
CA TRP A 485 -16.50 -9.41 10.35
C TRP A 485 -17.07 -9.16 11.73
N VAL A 486 -16.24 -9.29 12.76
CA VAL A 486 -16.64 -9.22 14.16
C VAL A 486 -17.71 -10.28 14.48
N ASP A 487 -18.99 -9.92 14.49
CA ASP A 487 -20.17 -10.74 14.79
C ASP A 487 -20.92 -11.24 13.55
N ASP A 488 -20.71 -10.61 12.38
CA ASP A 488 -21.33 -11.00 11.12
C ASP A 488 -20.49 -12.09 10.41
N PHE A 489 -21.09 -13.24 10.12
CA PHE A 489 -20.46 -14.33 9.38
C PHE A 489 -21.07 -14.45 7.98
N LEU A 490 -20.22 -14.47 6.95
CA LEU A 490 -20.60 -14.67 5.56
C LEU A 490 -20.14 -16.05 5.09
N ILE A 491 -21.09 -16.90 4.75
CA ILE A 491 -20.89 -18.25 4.23
C ILE A 491 -21.21 -18.21 2.75
N HIS A 492 -20.31 -18.70 1.89
CA HIS A 492 -20.48 -18.61 0.44
C HIS A 492 -20.04 -19.88 -0.26
N GLY A 493 -20.89 -20.43 -1.12
CA GLY A 493 -20.61 -21.63 -1.89
C GLY A 493 -20.98 -21.50 -3.36
N PRO A 494 -20.53 -22.43 -4.22
CA PRO A 494 -20.77 -22.37 -5.65
C PRO A 494 -22.22 -22.69 -6.04
N THR A 495 -22.96 -23.39 -5.18
CA THR A 495 -24.37 -23.78 -5.42
C THR A 495 -25.22 -23.50 -4.19
N HIS A 496 -26.54 -23.38 -4.39
CA HIS A 496 -27.50 -23.23 -3.30
C HIS A 496 -27.37 -24.37 -2.28
N GLU A 497 -27.43 -25.63 -2.76
CA GLU A 497 -27.37 -26.83 -1.92
C GLU A 497 -26.08 -26.92 -1.08
N LYS A 498 -24.92 -26.63 -1.69
CA LYS A 498 -23.63 -26.68 -0.98
C LYS A 498 -23.51 -25.56 0.05
N THR A 499 -24.05 -24.37 -0.27
CA THR A 499 -24.12 -23.25 0.67
C THR A 499 -25.08 -23.52 1.82
N ALA A 500 -26.25 -24.10 1.55
CA ALA A 500 -27.22 -24.53 2.55
C ALA A 500 -26.62 -25.56 3.51
N ARG A 501 -25.91 -26.55 2.96
CA ARG A 501 -25.19 -27.56 3.75
C ARG A 501 -24.04 -26.98 4.56
N GLY A 502 -23.29 -26.02 4.00
CA GLY A 502 -22.29 -25.27 4.76
C GLY A 502 -22.90 -24.44 5.90
N LEU A 503 -24.05 -23.80 5.65
CA LEU A 503 -24.81 -23.08 6.67
C LEU A 503 -25.32 -24.02 7.76
N GLN A 504 -25.90 -25.17 7.40
CA GLN A 504 -26.33 -26.18 8.37
C GLN A 504 -25.19 -26.61 9.28
N PHE A 505 -24.03 -27.00 8.73
CA PHE A 505 -22.88 -27.38 9.55
C PHE A 505 -22.37 -26.26 10.46
N PHE A 506 -22.45 -25.01 10.00
CA PHE A 506 -22.14 -23.84 10.83
C PHE A 506 -23.13 -23.72 12.00
N LEU A 507 -24.43 -23.82 11.74
CA LEU A 507 -25.48 -23.72 12.78
C LEU A 507 -25.41 -24.89 13.77
N ASP A 508 -25.23 -26.12 13.29
CA ASP A 508 -25.05 -27.30 14.14
C ASP A 508 -23.84 -27.16 15.05
N THR A 509 -22.72 -26.65 14.51
CA THR A 509 -21.51 -26.41 15.32
C THR A 509 -21.69 -25.24 16.28
N ALA A 510 -22.48 -24.23 15.91
CA ALA A 510 -22.83 -23.15 16.82
C ALA A 510 -23.63 -23.68 18.03
N VAL A 511 -24.61 -24.56 17.80
CA VAL A 511 -25.34 -25.28 18.87
C VAL A 511 -24.39 -26.15 19.69
N ASP A 512 -23.52 -26.93 19.04
CA ASP A 512 -22.51 -27.75 19.73
C ASP A 512 -21.63 -26.93 20.67
N CYS A 513 -21.25 -25.71 20.25
CA CYS A 513 -20.39 -24.81 21.02
C CYS A 513 -21.13 -23.99 22.08
N GLY A 514 -22.46 -24.03 22.08
CA GLY A 514 -23.28 -23.29 23.03
C GLY A 514 -23.73 -21.89 22.57
N PHE A 515 -23.50 -21.52 21.30
CA PHE A 515 -23.94 -20.23 20.76
C PHE A 515 -25.46 -20.18 20.58
N LEU A 516 -25.99 -18.96 20.68
CA LEU A 516 -27.38 -18.64 20.35
C LEU A 516 -27.41 -17.71 19.14
N PHE A 517 -28.41 -17.85 18.30
CA PHE A 517 -28.64 -16.97 17.16
C PHE A 517 -30.14 -16.80 16.97
N HIS A 518 -30.53 -15.67 16.39
CA HIS A 518 -31.93 -15.33 16.20
C HIS A 518 -32.38 -15.79 14.80
N PRO A 519 -33.29 -16.77 14.67
CA PRO A 519 -33.67 -17.33 13.37
C PRO A 519 -34.13 -16.27 12.34
N LYS A 520 -34.85 -15.22 12.78
CA LYS A 520 -35.29 -14.14 11.88
C LYS A 520 -34.18 -13.21 11.36
N LYS A 521 -32.98 -13.27 11.93
CA LYS A 521 -31.82 -12.47 11.49
C LYS A 521 -30.90 -13.25 10.55
N LEU A 522 -31.10 -14.57 10.46
CA LEU A 522 -30.42 -15.41 9.50
C LEU A 522 -30.87 -15.04 8.09
N VAL A 523 -29.91 -14.79 7.21
CA VAL A 523 -30.17 -14.68 5.77
C VAL A 523 -29.87 -16.04 5.15
N PRO A 524 -30.89 -16.75 4.62
CA PRO A 524 -30.68 -18.04 3.96
C PRO A 524 -29.85 -17.88 2.68
N PRO A 525 -29.36 -18.98 2.08
CA PRO A 525 -28.57 -18.92 0.87
C PRO A 525 -29.29 -18.19 -0.27
N GLN A 526 -28.73 -17.07 -0.71
CA GLN A 526 -29.23 -16.27 -1.84
C GLN A 526 -28.07 -15.57 -2.56
N GLN A 527 -28.30 -15.16 -3.81
CA GLN A 527 -27.25 -14.57 -4.65
C GLN A 527 -27.03 -13.06 -4.39
N VAL A 528 -27.93 -12.40 -3.66
CA VAL A 528 -27.79 -10.98 -3.29
C VAL A 528 -27.90 -10.84 -1.78
N VAL A 529 -26.79 -10.57 -1.11
CA VAL A 529 -26.76 -10.41 0.36
C VAL A 529 -26.22 -9.06 0.79
N LYS A 530 -26.76 -8.51 1.88
CA LYS A 530 -26.22 -7.31 2.51
C LYS A 530 -25.15 -7.71 3.51
N TYR A 531 -23.93 -7.23 3.32
CA TYR A 531 -22.80 -7.51 4.21
C TYR A 531 -21.83 -6.33 4.24
N CYS A 532 -21.21 -6.03 5.39
CA CYS A 532 -20.34 -4.86 5.61
C CYS A 532 -20.89 -3.53 5.04
N GLY A 533 -22.22 -3.35 5.02
CA GLY A 533 -22.87 -2.15 4.52
C GLY A 533 -22.99 -2.00 2.99
N PHE A 534 -22.70 -3.05 2.22
CA PHE A 534 -22.89 -3.13 0.76
C PHE A 534 -23.79 -4.31 0.38
N LEU A 535 -24.25 -4.33 -0.86
CA LEU A 535 -24.87 -5.52 -1.46
C LEU A 535 -23.81 -6.29 -2.23
N PHE A 536 -23.58 -7.53 -1.84
CA PHE A 536 -22.78 -8.49 -2.60
C PHE A 536 -23.73 -9.20 -3.54
N ASP A 537 -23.52 -9.01 -4.84
CA ASP A 537 -24.35 -9.55 -5.89
C ASP A 537 -23.54 -10.55 -6.71
N THR A 538 -23.99 -11.80 -6.68
CA THR A 538 -23.39 -12.92 -7.41
C THR A 538 -24.36 -13.52 -8.43
N THR A 539 -25.44 -12.83 -8.82
CA THR A 539 -26.38 -13.37 -9.85
C THR A 539 -25.72 -13.56 -11.21
N ALA A 540 -24.60 -12.86 -11.44
CA ALA A 540 -23.71 -13.03 -12.57
C ALA A 540 -22.27 -12.95 -12.04
N VAL A 541 -21.36 -12.31 -12.79
CA VAL A 541 -20.05 -11.91 -12.29
C VAL A 541 -20.20 -11.18 -10.95
N PRO A 542 -19.48 -11.60 -9.88
CA PRO A 542 -19.55 -10.95 -8.59
C PRO A 542 -19.37 -9.44 -8.68
N CYS A 543 -20.31 -8.71 -8.09
CA CYS A 543 -20.40 -7.27 -8.14
C CYS A 543 -20.72 -6.70 -6.75
N LEU A 544 -20.10 -5.59 -6.41
CA LEU A 544 -20.40 -4.82 -5.20
C LEU A 544 -21.35 -3.67 -5.55
N ARG A 545 -22.57 -3.70 -5.02
CA ARG A 545 -23.60 -2.67 -5.23
C ARG A 545 -23.86 -1.84 -3.97
N ILE A 546 -24.36 -0.63 -4.17
CA ILE A 546 -24.74 0.28 -3.10
C ILE A 546 -26.21 0.00 -2.72
N PRO A 547 -26.53 -0.21 -1.43
CA PRO A 547 -27.92 -0.33 -0.97
C PRO A 547 -28.74 0.93 -1.32
N GLU A 548 -30.00 0.76 -1.74
CA GLU A 548 -30.82 1.85 -2.28
C GLU A 548 -30.92 3.05 -1.33
N ALA A 549 -31.18 2.82 -0.03
CA ALA A 549 -31.25 3.89 0.96
C ALA A 549 -29.94 4.71 1.08
N LYS A 550 -28.77 4.08 0.90
CA LYS A 550 -27.49 4.81 0.89
C LYS A 550 -27.30 5.60 -0.41
N LYS A 551 -27.72 5.02 -1.53
CA LYS A 551 -27.67 5.63 -2.86
C LYS A 551 -28.58 6.87 -2.92
N GLU A 552 -29.84 6.76 -2.50
CA GLU A 552 -30.80 7.88 -2.46
C GLU A 552 -30.29 9.02 -1.59
N ARG A 553 -29.75 8.70 -0.40
CA ARG A 553 -29.14 9.70 0.48
C ARG A 553 -27.96 10.42 -0.19
N ALA A 554 -27.07 9.67 -0.83
CA ALA A 554 -25.92 10.25 -1.53
C ALA A 554 -26.35 11.10 -2.75
N LEU A 555 -27.35 10.63 -3.50
CA LEU A 555 -27.89 11.32 -4.66
C LEU A 555 -28.56 12.65 -4.24
N ALA A 556 -29.38 12.63 -3.19
CA ALA A 556 -30.00 13.83 -2.64
C ALA A 556 -28.95 14.87 -2.18
N ILE A 557 -27.86 14.41 -1.56
CA ILE A 557 -26.73 15.29 -1.19
C ILE A 557 -26.09 15.90 -2.45
N CYS A 558 -25.79 15.10 -3.48
CA CYS A 558 -25.23 15.60 -4.73
C CYS A 558 -26.16 16.63 -5.40
N ASP A 559 -27.44 16.30 -5.55
CA ASP A 559 -28.43 17.19 -6.18
C ASP A 559 -28.57 18.51 -5.42
N TYR A 560 -28.63 18.46 -4.08
CA TYR A 560 -28.72 19.66 -3.25
C TYR A 560 -27.49 20.57 -3.40
N LEU A 561 -26.28 19.99 -3.47
CA LEU A 561 -25.04 20.74 -3.65
C LEU A 561 -24.95 21.35 -5.06
N ILE A 562 -25.34 20.59 -6.10
CA ILE A 562 -25.32 21.02 -7.50
C ILE A 562 -26.34 22.15 -7.78
N GLN A 563 -27.56 22.02 -7.26
CA GLN A 563 -28.65 22.97 -7.50
C GLN A 563 -28.55 24.24 -6.64
N SER A 564 -27.70 24.23 -5.61
CA SER A 564 -27.50 25.39 -4.76
C SER A 564 -26.83 26.57 -5.49
N PRO A 565 -27.15 27.82 -5.14
CA PRO A 565 -26.54 28.99 -5.77
C PRO A 565 -25.01 28.99 -5.65
N LYS A 566 -24.29 29.31 -6.73
CA LYS A 566 -22.81 29.32 -6.78
C LYS A 566 -22.14 30.21 -5.73
N HIS A 567 -22.84 31.25 -5.27
CA HIS A 567 -22.36 32.20 -4.26
C HIS A 567 -22.72 31.78 -2.82
N LYS A 568 -23.38 30.64 -2.62
CA LYS A 568 -23.69 30.11 -1.28
C LYS A 568 -22.40 29.73 -0.55
N ARG A 569 -22.29 30.17 0.70
CA ARG A 569 -21.20 29.78 1.60
C ARG A 569 -21.61 28.52 2.35
N TRP A 570 -20.73 27.54 2.35
CA TRP A 570 -20.94 26.24 2.99
C TRP A 570 -20.03 26.09 4.19
N SER A 571 -20.55 25.55 5.29
CA SER A 571 -19.72 25.09 6.39
C SER A 571 -18.87 23.89 5.93
N ARG A 572 -17.57 23.92 6.23
CA ARG A 572 -16.66 22.80 5.92
C ARG A 572 -17.04 21.54 6.69
N LEU A 573 -17.61 21.65 7.89
CA LEU A 573 -18.17 20.51 8.62
C LEU A 573 -19.32 19.86 7.85
N GLY A 574 -20.23 20.67 7.30
CA GLY A 574 -21.33 20.16 6.47
C GLY A 574 -20.83 19.49 5.18
N LEU A 575 -19.83 20.09 4.52
CA LEU A 575 -19.19 19.47 3.35
C LEU A 575 -18.39 18.21 3.70
N ALA A 576 -17.78 18.13 4.88
CA ALA A 576 -17.09 16.93 5.34
C ALA A 576 -18.04 15.74 5.50
N VAL A 577 -19.29 15.99 5.94
CA VAL A 577 -20.33 14.96 5.94
C VAL A 577 -20.64 14.49 4.52
N ALA A 578 -20.83 15.41 3.57
CA ALA A 578 -21.09 15.06 2.17
C ALA A 578 -19.95 14.23 1.55
N VAL A 579 -18.71 14.70 1.68
CA VAL A 579 -17.51 13.97 1.22
C VAL A 579 -17.38 12.62 1.93
N GLY A 580 -17.64 12.57 3.23
CA GLY A 580 -17.59 11.33 4.00
C GLY A 580 -18.62 10.29 3.52
N VAL A 581 -19.84 10.74 3.18
CA VAL A 581 -20.86 9.86 2.58
C VAL A 581 -20.37 9.33 1.23
N LEU A 582 -19.90 10.19 0.32
CA LEU A 582 -19.45 9.76 -1.01
C LEU A 582 -18.23 8.85 -0.94
N GLU A 583 -17.23 9.18 -0.11
CA GLU A 583 -16.03 8.37 0.05
C GLU A 583 -16.35 6.99 0.65
N SER A 584 -17.38 6.88 1.51
CA SER A 584 -17.85 5.59 2.02
C SER A 584 -18.43 4.68 0.94
N LEU A 585 -18.79 5.22 -0.23
CA LEU A 585 -19.34 4.48 -1.38
C LEU A 585 -18.27 4.14 -2.42
N THR A 586 -17.08 4.72 -2.32
CA THR A 586 -15.98 4.55 -3.29
C THR A 586 -15.65 3.09 -3.59
N GLU A 587 -15.76 2.17 -2.61
CA GLU A 587 -15.48 0.74 -2.83
C GLU A 587 -16.40 0.09 -3.87
N ALA A 588 -17.63 0.57 -4.02
CA ALA A 588 -18.60 0.09 -5.01
C ALA A 588 -18.54 0.85 -6.35
N THR A 589 -17.62 1.81 -6.50
CA THR A 589 -17.38 2.47 -7.78
C THR A 589 -16.40 1.65 -8.64
N PRO A 590 -16.55 1.61 -9.97
CA PRO A 590 -15.61 0.94 -10.87
C PRO A 590 -14.18 1.40 -10.58
N ARG A 591 -13.28 0.45 -10.29
CA ARG A 591 -11.84 0.71 -10.00
C ARG A 591 -11.60 1.77 -8.91
N ARG A 592 -12.54 1.94 -7.96
CA ARG A 592 -12.48 2.99 -6.92
C ARG A 592 -12.39 4.40 -7.52
N LEU A 593 -12.95 4.60 -8.72
CA LEU A 593 -12.97 5.89 -9.42
C LEU A 593 -13.58 7.02 -8.62
N GLY A 594 -14.51 6.71 -7.70
CA GLY A 594 -15.06 7.68 -6.76
C GLY A 594 -13.97 8.46 -6.02
N HIS A 595 -12.89 7.80 -5.62
CA HIS A 595 -11.76 8.45 -4.95
C HIS A 595 -11.05 9.46 -5.86
N THR A 596 -10.97 9.15 -7.16
CA THR A 596 -10.37 10.03 -8.18
C THR A 596 -11.22 11.29 -8.34
N HIS A 597 -12.54 11.13 -8.30
CA HIS A 597 -13.53 12.21 -8.40
C HIS A 597 -13.98 12.76 -7.03
N LEU A 598 -13.10 12.77 -6.03
CA LEU A 598 -13.31 13.48 -4.75
C LEU A 598 -12.10 14.32 -4.35
N LYS A 599 -11.07 14.40 -5.20
CA LYS A 599 -9.78 14.99 -4.83
C LYS A 599 -9.92 16.50 -4.60
N GLU A 600 -10.58 17.20 -5.53
CA GLU A 600 -10.78 18.63 -5.39
C GLU A 600 -11.77 18.91 -4.25
N PHE A 601 -12.78 18.04 -4.06
CA PHE A 601 -13.72 18.16 -2.95
C PHE A 601 -13.02 18.00 -1.58
N HIS A 602 -12.16 16.99 -1.42
CA HIS A 602 -11.30 16.84 -0.24
C HIS A 602 -10.37 18.04 -0.05
N THR A 603 -9.87 18.65 -1.13
CA THR A 603 -8.99 19.82 -1.04
C THR A 603 -9.74 21.04 -0.49
N ILE A 604 -11.02 21.21 -0.81
CA ILE A 604 -11.84 22.30 -0.27
C ILE A 604 -12.21 22.06 1.20
N VAL A 605 -12.48 20.81 1.59
CA VAL A 605 -12.77 20.42 2.99
C VAL A 605 -11.50 20.51 3.86
N HIS A 606 -10.33 20.16 3.31
CA HIS A 606 -9.03 20.19 3.99
C HIS A 606 -8.05 21.15 3.27
N PRO A 607 -8.33 22.46 3.28
CA PRO A 607 -7.54 23.43 2.55
C PRO A 607 -6.09 23.48 3.06
N PRO A 608 -5.10 23.58 2.16
CA PRO A 608 -3.70 23.67 2.55
C PRO A 608 -3.46 24.88 3.46
N GLY A 609 -2.93 24.64 4.67
CA GLY A 609 -2.47 25.70 5.57
C GLY A 609 -3.40 26.04 6.75
N LEU A 610 -4.60 25.46 6.83
CA LEU A 610 -5.59 25.79 7.89
C LEU A 610 -5.46 25.02 9.22
N GLY A 611 -4.50 24.10 9.35
CA GLY A 611 -4.26 23.35 10.60
C GLY A 611 -4.85 21.93 10.60
N ASN A 612 -4.50 21.13 11.62
CA ASN A 612 -5.11 19.83 11.93
C ASN A 612 -6.17 20.04 13.04
N GLY A 613 -7.13 19.12 13.18
CA GLY A 613 -8.13 19.14 14.26
C GLY A 613 -9.48 19.70 13.83
N ALA A 614 -10.32 20.11 14.79
CA ALA A 614 -11.71 20.52 14.53
C ALA A 614 -11.83 21.93 13.92
N ALA A 615 -10.87 22.82 14.18
CA ALA A 615 -10.94 24.23 13.79
C ALA A 615 -11.16 24.48 12.27
N PRO A 616 -10.49 23.79 11.34
CA PRO A 616 -10.78 23.92 9.90
C PRO A 616 -12.24 23.60 9.55
N TYR A 617 -12.89 22.67 10.25
CA TYR A 617 -14.26 22.27 9.96
C TYR A 617 -15.29 23.35 10.37
N TYR A 618 -14.95 24.21 11.34
CA TYR A 618 -15.81 25.33 11.77
C TYR A 618 -15.66 26.60 10.92
N THR A 619 -15.13 26.47 9.69
CA THR A 619 -14.99 27.58 8.74
C THR A 619 -15.88 27.39 7.52
N THR A 620 -16.06 28.44 6.72
CA THR A 620 -16.89 28.39 5.51
C THR A 620 -16.08 28.45 4.20
N THR A 621 -16.65 27.92 3.12
CA THR A 621 -16.07 27.92 1.76
C THR A 621 -17.13 27.97 0.66
N PHE A 622 -16.70 28.16 -0.59
CA PHE A 622 -17.51 28.01 -1.79
C PHE A 622 -17.18 26.70 -2.51
N LEU A 623 -18.12 26.20 -3.33
CA LEU A 623 -17.86 25.11 -4.28
C LEU A 623 -17.29 25.71 -5.58
N ASN A 624 -16.15 25.22 -6.04
CA ASN A 624 -15.58 25.63 -7.33
C ASN A 624 -16.11 24.76 -8.47
N SER A 625 -15.80 25.13 -9.72
CA SER A 625 -16.15 24.37 -10.92
C SER A 625 -15.69 22.93 -10.86
N GLU A 626 -14.48 22.69 -10.36
CA GLU A 626 -13.87 21.36 -10.32
C GLU A 626 -14.62 20.41 -9.37
N VAL A 627 -15.10 20.91 -8.23
CA VAL A 627 -15.94 20.12 -7.32
C VAL A 627 -17.33 19.88 -7.90
N LEU A 628 -17.88 20.83 -8.66
CA LEU A 628 -19.14 20.61 -9.36
C LEU A 628 -18.99 19.53 -10.44
N ASP A 629 -17.88 19.50 -11.18
CA ASP A 629 -17.58 18.45 -12.16
C ASP A 629 -17.47 17.07 -11.48
N GLU A 630 -16.79 17.00 -10.33
CA GLU A 630 -16.71 15.80 -9.49
C GLU A 630 -18.11 15.34 -9.01
N LEU A 631 -18.94 16.26 -8.53
CA LEU A 631 -20.31 15.97 -8.09
C LEU A 631 -21.20 15.51 -9.25
N HIS A 632 -21.05 16.07 -10.44
CA HIS A 632 -21.77 15.63 -11.64
C HIS A 632 -21.40 14.20 -12.01
N TRP A 633 -20.12 13.83 -11.94
CA TRP A 633 -19.68 12.46 -12.14
C TRP A 633 -20.31 11.52 -11.11
N TRP A 634 -20.30 11.88 -9.82
CA TRP A 634 -20.94 11.10 -8.76
C TRP A 634 -22.43 10.92 -8.97
N ARG A 635 -23.15 12.00 -9.31
CA ARG A 635 -24.56 11.96 -9.63
C ARG A 635 -24.85 11.02 -10.80
N GLN A 636 -24.07 11.12 -11.88
CA GLN A 636 -24.20 10.25 -13.05
C GLN A 636 -23.97 8.77 -12.70
N PHE A 637 -22.92 8.48 -11.94
CA PHE A 637 -22.63 7.13 -11.46
C PHE A 637 -23.76 6.57 -10.58
N LEU A 638 -24.20 7.34 -9.58
CA LEU A 638 -25.29 6.95 -8.67
C LEU A 638 -26.61 6.72 -9.41
N THR A 639 -26.86 7.45 -10.50
CA THR A 639 -28.08 7.28 -11.32
C THR A 639 -28.02 6.00 -12.17
N ARG A 640 -26.85 5.63 -12.71
CA ARG A 640 -26.67 4.42 -13.54
C ARG A 640 -26.72 3.12 -12.71
N SER A 641 -26.24 3.15 -11.47
CA SER A 641 -26.36 2.05 -10.49
C SER A 641 -25.71 0.70 -10.83
N GLU A 642 -24.75 0.67 -11.75
CA GLU A 642 -24.15 -0.58 -12.26
C GLU A 642 -23.24 -1.32 -11.24
N GLY A 643 -22.90 -0.68 -10.11
CA GLY A 643 -22.01 -1.24 -9.09
C GLY A 643 -20.57 -1.41 -9.59
N ARG A 644 -19.76 -2.15 -8.82
CA ARG A 644 -18.39 -2.51 -9.19
C ARG A 644 -18.31 -4.01 -9.44
N PHE A 645 -18.21 -4.37 -10.70
CA PHE A 645 -17.82 -5.72 -11.10
C PHE A 645 -16.38 -6.00 -10.69
N VAL A 646 -16.16 -7.21 -10.19
CA VAL A 646 -14.82 -7.67 -9.81
C VAL A 646 -13.93 -7.79 -11.05
N ARG A 647 -14.38 -8.53 -12.08
CA ARG A 647 -13.66 -8.83 -13.33
C ARG A 647 -14.65 -9.12 -14.47
N GLY A 648 -14.31 -8.80 -15.72
CA GLY A 648 -15.13 -9.22 -16.86
C GLY A 648 -15.06 -10.74 -17.10
N TRP A 649 -16.03 -11.30 -17.84
CA TRP A 649 -16.04 -12.72 -18.22
C TRP A 649 -14.77 -13.11 -19.00
N GLU A 650 -14.34 -12.21 -19.88
CA GLU A 650 -13.14 -12.34 -20.71
C GLU A 650 -11.84 -11.97 -19.95
N ALA A 651 -11.86 -11.83 -18.61
CA ALA A 651 -10.66 -11.50 -17.84
C ALA A 651 -9.58 -12.59 -17.86
N ALA A 652 -9.93 -13.80 -18.33
CA ALA A 652 -8.97 -14.85 -18.69
C ALA A 652 -8.05 -14.42 -19.84
N THR A 653 -8.59 -13.62 -20.76
CA THR A 653 -7.90 -13.11 -21.93
C THR A 653 -7.05 -11.93 -21.49
N LEU A 654 -5.73 -12.12 -21.51
CA LEU A 654 -4.77 -11.12 -21.07
C LEU A 654 -4.15 -10.42 -22.27
N VAL A 655 -4.09 -9.09 -22.22
CA VAL A 655 -3.51 -8.28 -23.29
C VAL A 655 -2.21 -7.65 -22.77
N PRO A 656 -1.04 -8.28 -22.99
CA PRO A 656 0.22 -7.71 -22.53
C PRO A 656 0.61 -6.54 -23.43
N THR A 657 0.87 -5.40 -22.79
CA THR A 657 1.39 -4.19 -23.43
C THR A 657 2.60 -3.69 -22.67
N PHE A 658 3.63 -3.29 -23.41
CA PHE A 658 4.83 -2.69 -22.85
C PHE A 658 4.91 -1.26 -23.36
N GLY A 659 5.31 -0.32 -22.50
CA GLY A 659 5.46 1.07 -22.90
C GLY A 659 6.64 1.75 -22.23
N ASP A 660 7.29 2.63 -22.98
CA ASP A 660 8.41 3.44 -22.52
C ASP A 660 8.34 4.87 -23.08
N GLY A 661 8.43 5.83 -22.17
CA GLY A 661 8.40 7.27 -22.43
C GLY A 661 9.77 7.91 -22.25
N SER A 662 10.48 8.15 -23.35
CA SER A 662 11.78 8.82 -23.34
C SER A 662 11.67 10.36 -23.33
N GLY A 663 12.82 11.04 -23.23
CA GLY A 663 12.88 12.50 -23.22
C GLY A 663 12.25 13.17 -24.45
N THR A 664 12.38 12.55 -25.64
CA THR A 664 11.90 13.09 -26.94
C THR A 664 10.93 12.18 -27.68
N GLY A 665 10.78 10.93 -27.26
CA GLY A 665 9.97 9.95 -27.96
C GLY A 665 9.20 9.06 -27.00
N THR A 666 8.31 8.28 -27.57
CA THR A 666 7.44 7.32 -26.89
C THR A 666 7.33 6.10 -27.77
N GLY A 667 7.12 4.94 -27.16
CA GLY A 667 6.82 3.74 -27.92
C GLY A 667 6.28 2.64 -27.04
N GLY A 668 5.76 1.62 -27.69
CA GLY A 668 5.20 0.48 -27.01
C GLY A 668 4.88 -0.65 -27.96
N THR A 669 4.55 -1.79 -27.36
CA THR A 669 4.12 -2.99 -28.06
C THR A 669 2.75 -3.41 -27.54
N ILE A 670 1.90 -3.91 -28.42
CA ILE A 670 0.56 -4.36 -28.11
C ILE A 670 0.40 -5.76 -28.69
N GLN A 671 0.07 -6.73 -27.85
CA GLN A 671 -0.30 -8.08 -28.28
C GLN A 671 -1.79 -8.28 -28.00
N LEU A 672 -2.63 -8.03 -29.00
CA LEU A 672 -4.06 -8.33 -28.91
C LEU A 672 -4.30 -9.83 -29.14
N PRO A 673 -5.40 -10.41 -28.60
CA PRO A 673 -5.74 -11.81 -28.78
C PRO A 673 -5.94 -12.15 -30.25
N ASN A 674 -5.33 -13.24 -30.74
CA ASN A 674 -5.44 -13.69 -32.14
C ASN A 674 -5.07 -12.63 -33.19
N CYS A 675 -4.27 -11.63 -32.81
CA CYS A 675 -3.76 -10.60 -33.71
C CYS A 675 -2.24 -10.68 -33.82
N ASP A 676 -1.71 -10.13 -34.91
CA ASP A 676 -0.27 -9.96 -35.06
C ASP A 676 0.29 -9.01 -33.99
N PHE A 677 1.53 -9.26 -33.59
CA PHE A 677 2.27 -8.41 -32.67
C PHE A 677 2.40 -6.98 -33.22
N GLU A 678 1.79 -6.01 -32.56
CA GLU A 678 1.84 -4.61 -32.98
C GLU A 678 2.94 -3.86 -32.23
N MET A 679 3.66 -3.02 -32.97
CA MET A 679 4.67 -2.13 -32.42
C MET A 679 4.40 -0.70 -32.88
N TRP A 680 4.54 0.25 -31.97
CA TRP A 680 4.37 1.65 -32.31
C TRP A 680 5.43 2.54 -31.65
N ARG A 681 5.69 3.66 -32.31
CA ARG A 681 6.57 4.71 -31.79
C ARG A 681 6.10 6.08 -32.24
N GLY A 682 6.35 7.08 -31.41
CA GLY A 682 5.98 8.46 -31.65
C GLY A 682 7.05 9.42 -31.17
N LYS A 683 7.04 10.65 -31.70
CA LYS A 683 7.90 11.74 -31.25
C LYS A 683 7.06 12.74 -30.46
N TRP A 684 7.56 13.14 -29.29
CA TRP A 684 6.95 14.21 -28.52
C TRP A 684 7.11 15.56 -29.24
N LYS A 685 6.06 16.38 -29.23
CA LYS A 685 6.17 17.79 -29.63
C LYS A 685 7.15 18.52 -28.70
N PRO A 686 7.92 19.52 -29.16
CA PRO A 686 8.89 20.23 -28.31
C PRO A 686 8.30 20.81 -27.02
N SER A 687 7.03 21.23 -27.04
CA SER A 687 6.30 21.71 -25.85
C SER A 687 6.14 20.66 -24.75
N ILE A 688 6.27 19.37 -25.06
CA ILE A 688 6.18 18.26 -24.10
C ILE A 688 7.53 18.03 -23.39
N TYR A 689 8.63 18.55 -23.93
CA TYR A 689 9.97 18.24 -23.41
C TYR A 689 10.17 18.72 -21.97
N ILE A 690 9.48 19.80 -21.58
CA ILE A 690 9.50 20.39 -20.23
C ILE A 690 8.89 19.49 -19.16
N PHE A 691 8.04 18.52 -19.53
CA PHE A 691 7.38 17.66 -18.56
C PHE A 691 8.36 16.60 -18.00
N PRO A 692 8.20 16.21 -16.72
CA PRO A 692 9.06 15.20 -16.10
C PRO A 692 8.83 13.81 -16.72
N SER A 693 9.81 12.92 -16.59
CA SER A 693 9.73 11.53 -17.10
C SER A 693 8.45 10.82 -16.65
N VAL A 694 8.06 10.91 -15.38
CA VAL A 694 6.80 10.29 -14.88
C VAL A 694 5.57 10.75 -15.65
N TRP A 695 5.52 12.01 -16.08
CA TRP A 695 4.41 12.52 -16.90
C TRP A 695 4.45 11.92 -18.31
N LYS A 696 5.64 11.83 -18.91
CA LYS A 696 5.82 11.28 -20.27
C LYS A 696 5.46 9.80 -20.32
N GLU A 697 5.87 9.05 -19.31
CA GLU A 697 5.57 7.62 -19.14
C GLU A 697 4.07 7.38 -18.92
N LEU A 698 3.43 8.21 -18.08
CA LEU A 698 1.98 8.14 -17.88
C LEU A 698 1.22 8.54 -19.16
N ALA A 699 1.74 9.51 -19.91
CA ALA A 699 1.20 9.86 -21.22
C ALA A 699 1.41 8.73 -22.25
N THR A 700 2.53 8.00 -22.22
CA THR A 700 2.74 6.81 -23.04
C THR A 700 1.69 5.75 -22.76
N LEU A 701 1.32 5.51 -21.50
CA LEU A 701 0.20 4.63 -21.15
C LEU A 701 -1.12 5.09 -21.79
N LYS A 702 -1.46 6.38 -21.66
CA LYS A 702 -2.65 6.95 -22.29
C LYS A 702 -2.64 6.74 -23.80
N GLU A 703 -1.50 7.01 -24.44
CA GLU A 703 -1.29 6.86 -25.89
C GLU A 703 -1.39 5.39 -26.35
N THR A 704 -0.99 4.42 -25.53
CA THR A 704 -1.24 2.99 -25.77
C THR A 704 -2.74 2.70 -25.78
N LEU A 705 -3.49 3.18 -24.78
CA LEU A 705 -4.93 2.94 -24.69
C LEU A 705 -5.71 3.60 -25.83
N LEU A 706 -5.32 4.81 -26.24
CA LEU A 706 -5.92 5.47 -27.41
C LEU A 706 -5.70 4.65 -28.69
N ARG A 707 -4.52 4.06 -28.88
CA ARG A 707 -4.26 3.18 -30.03
C ARG A 707 -5.11 1.92 -30.01
N ILE A 708 -5.27 1.30 -28.83
CA ILE A 708 -6.19 0.18 -28.67
C ILE A 708 -7.61 0.60 -29.05
N LYS A 709 -8.05 1.80 -28.63
CA LYS A 709 -9.38 2.35 -28.95
C LYS A 709 -9.56 2.65 -30.44
N GLU A 710 -8.51 3.11 -31.12
CA GLU A 710 -8.51 3.44 -32.55
C GLU A 710 -8.29 2.20 -33.45
N SER A 711 -7.83 1.09 -32.89
CA SER A 711 -7.60 -0.17 -33.61
C SER A 711 -8.93 -0.75 -34.13
N PRO A 712 -8.97 -1.33 -35.35
CA PRO A 712 -10.14 -2.08 -35.82
C PRO A 712 -10.47 -3.29 -34.91
N HIS A 713 -9.51 -3.71 -34.08
CA HIS A 713 -9.63 -4.81 -33.14
C HIS A 713 -9.97 -4.35 -31.70
N ALA A 714 -10.38 -3.08 -31.49
CA ALA A 714 -10.75 -2.57 -30.17
C ALA A 714 -11.79 -3.42 -29.42
N HIS A 715 -12.71 -4.06 -30.15
CA HIS A 715 -13.71 -4.96 -29.57
C HIS A 715 -13.11 -6.17 -28.84
N GLN A 716 -11.86 -6.56 -29.14
CA GLN A 716 -11.18 -7.66 -28.48
C GLN A 716 -10.71 -7.36 -27.06
N VAL A 717 -10.71 -6.08 -26.63
CA VAL A 717 -10.35 -5.72 -25.25
C VAL A 717 -11.55 -5.59 -24.32
N ILE A 718 -12.78 -5.68 -24.84
CA ILE A 718 -14.00 -5.59 -24.04
C ILE A 718 -14.04 -6.76 -23.06
N GLY A 719 -14.18 -6.45 -21.77
CA GLY A 719 -14.22 -7.44 -20.70
C GLY A 719 -12.88 -8.09 -20.35
N THR A 720 -11.79 -7.77 -21.06
CA THR A 720 -10.46 -8.38 -20.83
C THR A 720 -9.63 -7.61 -19.80
N THR A 721 -8.48 -8.18 -19.42
CA THR A 721 -7.47 -7.46 -18.63
C THR A 721 -6.32 -7.00 -19.51
N VAL A 722 -6.16 -5.69 -19.64
CA VAL A 722 -5.03 -5.04 -20.30
C VAL A 722 -3.91 -4.83 -19.30
N PHE A 723 -2.83 -5.56 -19.47
CA PHE A 723 -1.61 -5.41 -18.70
C PHE A 723 -0.72 -4.34 -19.32
N TYR A 724 -0.29 -3.37 -18.53
CA TYR A 724 0.68 -2.36 -18.96
C TYR A 724 1.96 -2.44 -18.13
N PHE A 725 3.03 -2.89 -18.75
CA PHE A 725 4.35 -3.03 -18.15
C PHE A 725 5.20 -1.78 -18.38
N THR A 726 5.72 -1.23 -17.28
CA THR A 726 6.57 -0.03 -17.27
C THR A 726 7.68 -0.17 -16.24
N ASP A 727 8.84 0.46 -16.45
CA ASP A 727 9.88 0.56 -15.42
C ASP A 727 9.74 1.82 -14.55
N ASN A 728 8.71 2.63 -14.82
CA ASN A 728 8.43 3.82 -14.04
C ASN A 728 7.51 3.50 -12.85
N SER A 729 8.12 3.32 -11.68
CA SER A 729 7.36 3.10 -10.44
C SER A 729 6.36 4.23 -10.11
N GLY A 730 6.60 5.46 -10.57
CA GLY A 730 5.67 6.57 -10.40
C GLY A 730 4.35 6.35 -11.14
N VAL A 731 4.41 5.87 -12.38
CA VAL A 731 3.23 5.49 -13.18
C VAL A 731 2.46 4.38 -12.50
N TYR A 732 3.14 3.33 -12.05
CA TYR A 732 2.52 2.23 -11.30
C TYR A 732 1.73 2.71 -10.08
N TRP A 733 2.30 3.60 -9.27
CA TRP A 733 1.66 4.10 -8.06
C TRP A 733 0.50 5.05 -8.36
N ILE A 734 0.66 5.95 -9.34
CA ILE A 734 -0.40 6.86 -9.75
C ILE A 734 -1.58 6.08 -10.33
N ALA A 735 -1.30 5.12 -11.22
CA ALA A 735 -2.32 4.24 -11.75
C ALA A 735 -3.02 3.50 -10.63
N THR A 736 -2.28 2.79 -9.77
CA THR A 736 -2.88 1.98 -8.71
C THR A 736 -3.73 2.77 -7.71
N THR A 737 -3.29 3.97 -7.32
CA THR A 737 -4.04 4.83 -6.38
C THR A 737 -5.18 5.61 -7.04
N GLY A 738 -5.16 5.73 -8.38
CA GLY A 738 -6.11 6.51 -9.15
C GLY A 738 -5.95 8.04 -8.99
N SER A 739 -5.01 8.52 -8.17
CA SER A 739 -4.90 9.94 -7.87
C SER A 739 -3.45 10.45 -7.84
N SER A 740 -3.30 11.77 -7.98
CA SER A 740 -1.99 12.42 -7.86
C SER A 740 -2.12 13.79 -7.22
N ARG A 741 -1.14 14.18 -6.40
CA ARG A 741 -1.06 15.54 -5.83
C ARG A 741 -0.75 16.58 -6.90
N THR A 742 -0.08 16.18 -7.98
CA THR A 742 0.25 17.08 -9.09
C THR A 742 -0.93 17.18 -10.03
N ARG A 743 -1.46 18.39 -10.24
CA ARG A 743 -2.67 18.63 -11.06
C ARG A 743 -2.57 18.05 -12.48
N SER A 744 -1.42 18.18 -13.15
CA SER A 744 -1.22 17.65 -14.50
C SER A 744 -1.19 16.12 -14.56
N LEU A 745 -0.60 15.45 -13.56
CA LEU A 745 -0.61 13.99 -13.45
C LEU A 745 -1.99 13.47 -13.06
N HIS A 746 -2.70 14.19 -12.18
CA HIS A 746 -4.06 13.84 -11.79
C HIS A 746 -5.02 13.89 -12.98
N LYS A 747 -4.92 14.95 -13.79
CA LYS A 747 -5.69 15.07 -15.04
C LYS A 747 -5.44 13.87 -15.97
N LEU A 748 -4.17 13.49 -16.16
CA LEU A 748 -3.83 12.32 -16.99
C LEU A 748 -4.44 11.02 -16.46
N ILE A 749 -4.35 10.75 -15.14
CA ILE A 749 -4.92 9.51 -14.60
C ILE A 749 -6.45 9.51 -14.67
N SER A 750 -7.11 10.65 -14.45
CA SER A 750 -8.55 10.77 -14.67
C SER A 750 -8.94 10.44 -16.11
N GLU A 751 -8.21 10.97 -17.10
CA GLU A 751 -8.43 10.66 -18.53
C GLU A 751 -8.17 9.17 -18.85
N ILE A 752 -7.11 8.57 -18.29
CA ILE A 752 -6.80 7.15 -18.46
C ILE A 752 -7.91 6.27 -17.90
N ARG A 753 -8.48 6.63 -16.75
CA ARG A 753 -9.58 5.87 -16.13
C ARG A 753 -10.89 6.00 -16.89
N LEU A 754 -11.15 7.16 -17.50
CA LEU A 754 -12.27 7.30 -18.43
C LEU A 754 -12.06 6.45 -19.69
N LEU A 755 -10.83 6.37 -20.22
CA LEU A 755 -10.51 5.49 -21.35
C LEU A 755 -10.69 4.00 -21.01
N GLU A 756 -10.33 3.58 -19.79
CA GLU A 756 -10.57 2.22 -19.30
C GLU A 756 -12.08 1.89 -19.29
N LEU A 757 -12.92 2.83 -18.84
CA LEU A 757 -14.38 2.68 -18.90
C LEU A 757 -14.90 2.64 -20.34
N ASP A 758 -14.43 3.53 -21.21
CA ASP A 758 -14.82 3.58 -22.62
C ASP A 758 -14.47 2.28 -23.36
N LEU A 759 -13.30 1.70 -23.07
CA LEU A 759 -12.84 0.43 -23.63
C LEU A 759 -13.51 -0.79 -22.99
N GLN A 760 -14.25 -0.59 -21.89
CA GLN A 760 -14.87 -1.64 -21.08
C GLN A 760 -13.87 -2.73 -20.67
N CYS A 761 -12.62 -2.35 -20.41
CA CYS A 761 -11.54 -3.27 -20.06
C CYS A 761 -11.05 -3.04 -18.63
N VAL A 762 -10.18 -3.92 -18.14
CA VAL A 762 -9.51 -3.78 -16.86
C VAL A 762 -8.05 -3.40 -17.09
N LEU A 763 -7.64 -2.22 -16.64
CA LEU A 763 -6.25 -1.78 -16.75
C LEU A 763 -5.44 -2.20 -15.51
N GLN A 764 -4.52 -3.14 -15.71
CA GLN A 764 -3.55 -3.57 -14.69
C GLN A 764 -2.14 -3.07 -15.03
N VAL A 765 -1.73 -1.98 -14.40
CA VAL A 765 -0.36 -1.46 -14.53
C VAL A 765 0.59 -2.28 -13.65
N VAL A 766 1.73 -2.69 -14.19
CA VAL A 766 2.74 -3.50 -13.52
C VAL A 766 4.11 -2.86 -13.69
N HIS A 767 4.79 -2.63 -12.57
CA HIS A 767 6.16 -2.15 -12.58
C HIS A 767 7.14 -3.31 -12.76
N VAL A 768 8.03 -3.22 -13.75
CA VAL A 768 9.09 -4.19 -14.05
C VAL A 768 10.47 -3.53 -14.07
N PRO A 769 11.58 -4.23 -13.81
CA PRO A 769 12.91 -3.65 -14.00
C PRO A 769 13.12 -3.22 -15.46
N GLY A 770 13.79 -2.10 -15.72
CA GLY A 770 14.07 -1.65 -17.10
C GLY A 770 14.87 -2.66 -17.96
N ARG A 771 15.58 -3.62 -17.33
CA ARG A 771 16.18 -4.76 -18.05
C ARG A 771 15.14 -5.62 -18.76
N VAL A 772 13.93 -5.76 -18.21
CA VAL A 772 12.81 -6.48 -18.82
C VAL A 772 12.35 -5.77 -20.09
N LEU A 773 12.21 -4.44 -20.06
CA LEU A 773 11.88 -3.64 -21.27
C LEU A 773 12.96 -3.74 -22.35
N ILE A 774 14.23 -3.84 -21.97
CA ILE A 774 15.34 -4.04 -22.90
C ILE A 774 15.29 -5.45 -23.51
N THR A 775 15.10 -6.49 -22.69
CA THR A 775 15.00 -7.88 -23.15
C THR A 775 13.78 -8.09 -24.05
N GLN A 776 12.66 -7.44 -23.75
CA GLN A 776 11.45 -7.49 -24.56
C GLN A 776 11.58 -6.66 -25.85
N GLY A 777 12.33 -5.55 -25.83
CA GLY A 777 12.63 -4.73 -27.01
C GLY A 777 11.96 -3.34 -27.02
N THR A 778 10.99 -3.08 -26.15
CA THR A 778 10.24 -1.80 -26.10
C THR A 778 11.12 -0.57 -25.83
N ASP A 779 12.22 -0.67 -25.07
CA ASP A 779 13.13 0.47 -24.81
C ASP A 779 13.71 1.06 -26.12
N GLY A 780 13.86 0.25 -27.17
CA GLY A 780 14.30 0.72 -28.48
C GLY A 780 13.27 1.67 -29.14
N LEU A 781 11.98 1.38 -28.97
CA LEU A 781 10.90 2.10 -29.65
C LEU A 781 10.79 3.55 -29.21
N SER A 782 10.92 3.82 -27.90
CA SER A 782 10.91 5.18 -27.34
C SER A 782 12.11 6.04 -27.79
N ARG A 783 13.18 5.38 -28.25
CA ARG A 783 14.41 5.99 -28.79
C ARG A 783 14.39 6.09 -30.32
N GLY A 784 13.36 5.55 -30.96
CA GLY A 784 13.21 5.57 -32.41
C GLY A 784 13.99 4.48 -33.13
N VAL A 785 14.19 3.32 -32.48
CA VAL A 785 14.76 2.09 -33.05
C VAL A 785 13.65 1.03 -33.09
N TRP A 786 13.43 0.41 -34.24
CA TRP A 786 12.46 -0.69 -34.34
C TRP A 786 13.06 -1.99 -33.79
N MET A 787 12.23 -2.84 -33.18
CA MET A 787 12.62 -4.23 -32.89
C MET A 787 12.83 -4.98 -34.21
N SER A 788 13.80 -5.89 -34.25
CA SER A 788 14.10 -6.69 -35.45
C SER A 788 14.34 -8.15 -35.09
N ALA A 789 14.09 -9.06 -36.03
CA ALA A 789 14.33 -10.50 -35.87
C ALA A 789 15.81 -10.87 -35.59
N LEU A 790 16.74 -9.92 -35.74
CA LEU A 790 18.17 -10.08 -35.45
C LEU A 790 18.53 -9.77 -33.98
N GLN A 791 17.62 -9.13 -33.25
CA GLN A 791 17.72 -9.02 -31.80
C GLN A 791 17.25 -10.36 -31.24
N ASN A 792 18.06 -11.03 -30.42
CA ASN A 792 17.75 -12.33 -29.83
C ASN A 792 16.65 -12.17 -28.75
N ILE A 793 15.44 -11.79 -29.18
CA ILE A 793 14.30 -11.42 -28.35
C ILE A 793 13.72 -12.71 -27.78
N MET A 794 13.62 -12.76 -26.45
CA MET A 794 13.04 -13.90 -25.73
C MET A 794 11.54 -13.99 -26.03
N ASP A 795 10.99 -15.20 -26.00
CA ASP A 795 9.55 -15.41 -26.15
C ASP A 795 8.76 -14.53 -25.17
N SER A 796 7.87 -13.68 -25.72
CA SER A 796 7.12 -12.66 -24.99
C SER A 796 6.17 -13.27 -23.97
N ASP A 797 5.60 -14.44 -24.27
CA ASP A 797 4.67 -15.13 -23.39
C ASP A 797 5.42 -15.71 -22.18
N ARG A 798 6.55 -16.37 -22.43
CA ARG A 798 7.43 -16.88 -21.38
C ARG A 798 7.98 -15.76 -20.50
N LEU A 799 8.35 -14.61 -21.08
CA LEU A 799 8.81 -13.45 -20.33
C LEU A 799 7.71 -12.89 -19.43
N THR A 800 6.49 -12.78 -19.95
CA THR A 800 5.34 -12.25 -19.21
C THR A 800 4.97 -13.17 -18.04
N GLN A 801 4.95 -14.49 -18.26
CA GLN A 801 4.74 -15.48 -17.22
C GLN A 801 5.80 -15.37 -16.10
N ALA A 802 7.08 -15.28 -16.47
CA ALA A 802 8.19 -15.24 -15.51
C ALA A 802 8.17 -14.02 -14.57
N ILE A 803 7.50 -12.93 -14.95
CA ILE A 803 7.31 -11.75 -14.07
C ILE A 803 6.49 -12.12 -12.83
N PHE A 804 5.55 -13.05 -12.94
CA PHE A 804 4.65 -13.45 -11.86
C PHE A 804 5.03 -14.79 -11.21
N ASP A 805 6.13 -15.42 -11.65
CA ASP A 805 6.58 -16.67 -11.03
C ASP A 805 6.98 -16.47 -9.56
N PRO A 806 6.66 -17.44 -8.67
CA PRO A 806 7.10 -17.41 -7.29
C PRO A 806 8.63 -17.46 -7.20
N VAL A 807 9.18 -16.90 -6.12
CA VAL A 807 10.60 -17.10 -5.80
C VAL A 807 10.80 -18.57 -5.39
N PRO A 808 11.80 -19.29 -5.94
CA PRO A 808 12.13 -20.62 -5.44
C PRO A 808 12.51 -20.58 -3.96
N PHE A 809 12.05 -21.57 -3.19
CA PHE A 809 12.47 -21.69 -1.80
C PHE A 809 13.98 -21.92 -1.71
N ASP A 810 14.65 -21.06 -0.96
CA ASP A 810 16.08 -21.13 -0.69
C ASP A 810 16.32 -21.03 0.81
N MET A 811 16.75 -22.14 1.41
CA MET A 811 17.03 -22.22 2.84
C MET A 811 18.15 -21.24 3.26
N ALA A 812 19.14 -20.98 2.40
CA ALA A 812 20.21 -20.02 2.71
C ALA A 812 19.65 -18.60 2.81
N LEU A 813 18.74 -18.21 1.92
CA LEU A 813 18.03 -16.94 1.99
C LEU A 813 17.17 -16.86 3.26
N VAL A 814 16.49 -17.93 3.64
CA VAL A 814 15.66 -17.99 4.86
C VAL A 814 16.48 -17.76 6.12
N TRP A 815 17.62 -18.44 6.26
CA TRP A 815 18.53 -18.26 7.40
C TRP A 815 19.03 -16.81 7.54
N THR A 816 19.09 -16.05 6.45
CA THR A 816 19.48 -14.62 6.51
C THR A 816 18.39 -13.69 7.05
N HIS A 817 17.17 -14.18 7.23
CA HIS A 817 16.01 -13.39 7.64
C HIS A 817 15.31 -13.90 8.90
N LEU A 818 15.67 -15.09 9.40
CA LEU A 818 15.14 -15.64 10.65
C LEU A 818 15.84 -15.05 11.89
N PRO A 819 15.08 -14.68 12.94
CA PRO A 819 15.64 -14.42 14.26
C PRO A 819 16.37 -15.67 14.81
N GLN A 820 17.50 -15.49 15.49
CA GLN A 820 18.24 -16.60 16.14
C GLN A 820 17.41 -17.34 17.22
N SER A 821 16.32 -16.73 17.70
CA SER A 821 15.40 -17.29 18.68
C SER A 821 14.07 -17.79 18.08
N ALA A 822 13.97 -17.87 16.75
CA ALA A 822 12.73 -18.30 16.11
C ALA A 822 12.45 -19.77 16.48
N PRO A 823 11.19 -20.13 16.84
CA PRO A 823 10.80 -21.52 17.00
C PRO A 823 11.02 -22.30 15.70
N VAL A 824 10.91 -23.64 15.77
CA VAL A 824 11.09 -24.58 14.66
C VAL A 824 10.52 -23.98 13.36
N THR A 825 11.41 -23.78 12.38
CA THR A 825 11.04 -23.17 11.11
C THR A 825 10.61 -24.25 10.14
N GLN A 826 9.36 -24.22 9.69
CA GLN A 826 8.87 -25.12 8.66
C GLN A 826 8.56 -24.35 7.38
N TYR A 827 9.17 -24.78 6.26
CA TYR A 827 8.72 -24.33 4.95
C TYR A 827 7.35 -24.90 4.65
N ARG A 828 6.42 -24.05 4.21
CA ARG A 828 5.08 -24.43 3.80
C ARG A 828 4.93 -24.11 2.32
N SER A 829 4.60 -25.13 1.54
CA SER A 829 4.36 -24.93 0.12
C SER A 829 3.06 -24.17 -0.08
N TRP A 830 3.12 -23.07 -0.83
CA TRP A 830 1.97 -22.20 -1.07
C TRP A 830 0.85 -22.89 -1.88
N ASN A 831 1.19 -23.93 -2.64
CA ASN A 831 0.27 -24.67 -3.51
C ASN A 831 -0.42 -25.85 -2.80
N GLN A 832 -0.32 -25.93 -1.49
CA GLN A 832 -1.02 -26.91 -0.65
C GLN A 832 -2.17 -26.21 0.10
N PRO A 833 -3.17 -26.96 0.58
CA PRO A 833 -4.21 -26.40 1.44
C PRO A 833 -3.62 -25.64 2.64
N TRP A 834 -4.11 -24.43 2.88
CA TRP A 834 -3.63 -23.57 3.97
C TRP A 834 -4.35 -23.91 5.27
N THR A 835 -3.74 -24.76 6.08
CA THR A 835 -4.29 -25.19 7.38
C THR A 835 -3.71 -24.36 8.53
N ALA A 836 -4.58 -23.72 9.32
CA ALA A 836 -4.16 -22.83 10.41
C ALA A 836 -3.41 -23.57 11.52
N SER A 837 -3.87 -24.75 11.93
CA SER A 837 -3.20 -25.60 12.94
C SER A 837 -1.75 -25.96 12.59
N LEU A 838 -1.39 -26.01 11.30
CA LEU A 838 -0.03 -26.23 10.83
C LEU A 838 0.84 -24.96 10.83
N CYS A 839 0.27 -23.82 11.21
CA CYS A 839 0.95 -22.53 11.32
C CYS A 839 1.02 -22.02 12.76
N LEU A 840 0.08 -22.43 13.62
CA LEU A 840 0.03 -22.00 15.03
C LEU A 840 1.27 -22.47 15.80
N HIS A 841 1.68 -21.65 16.76
CA HIS A 841 2.78 -21.94 17.71
C HIS A 841 4.17 -22.14 17.09
N GLN A 842 4.38 -21.73 15.84
CA GLN A 842 5.67 -21.83 15.15
C GLN A 842 5.93 -20.69 14.16
N THR A 843 7.12 -20.69 13.57
CA THR A 843 7.50 -19.77 12.49
C THR A 843 7.40 -20.49 11.15
N THR A 844 6.51 -20.03 10.27
CA THR A 844 6.36 -20.63 8.93
C THR A 844 7.02 -19.79 7.85
N VAL A 845 7.53 -20.44 6.79
CA VAL A 845 8.16 -19.76 5.65
C VAL A 845 7.40 -20.05 4.37
N TRP A 846 7.17 -19.00 3.58
CA TRP A 846 6.37 -19.08 2.36
C TRP A 846 7.01 -18.33 1.19
N CYS A 847 6.89 -18.88 -0.01
CA CYS A 847 7.34 -18.25 -1.25
C CYS A 847 6.21 -18.25 -2.30
N PRO A 848 5.11 -17.48 -2.09
CA PRO A 848 3.96 -17.49 -2.98
C PRO A 848 4.23 -16.69 -4.27
N PRO A 849 3.45 -16.95 -5.35
CA PRO A 849 3.30 -16.00 -6.44
C PRO A 849 2.81 -14.63 -5.91
N PRO A 850 3.22 -13.50 -6.51
CA PRO A 850 2.90 -12.17 -6.03
C PRO A 850 1.39 -11.86 -6.02
N GLU A 851 0.61 -12.51 -6.89
CA GLU A 851 -0.85 -12.37 -6.92
C GLU A 851 -1.55 -13.07 -5.74
N LEU A 852 -0.97 -14.16 -5.21
CA LEU A 852 -1.51 -14.89 -4.07
C LEU A 852 -1.07 -14.31 -2.72
N ALA A 853 -0.03 -13.48 -2.72
CA ALA A 853 0.58 -12.92 -1.51
C ALA A 853 -0.43 -12.24 -0.58
N ARG A 854 -1.36 -11.43 -1.12
CA ARG A 854 -2.40 -10.77 -0.31
C ARG A 854 -3.28 -11.78 0.43
N GLN A 855 -3.71 -12.85 -0.23
CA GLN A 855 -4.61 -13.83 0.38
C GLN A 855 -3.89 -14.67 1.43
N LEU A 856 -2.65 -15.09 1.12
CA LEU A 856 -1.83 -15.83 2.07
C LEU A 856 -1.51 -14.97 3.30
N LEU A 857 -1.22 -13.68 3.10
CA LEU A 857 -1.01 -12.73 4.18
C LEU A 857 -2.25 -12.56 5.07
N THR A 858 -3.45 -12.45 4.50
CA THR A 858 -4.72 -12.44 5.26
C THR A 858 -4.87 -13.72 6.08
N PHE A 859 -4.63 -14.89 5.48
CA PHE A 859 -4.68 -16.18 6.18
C PHE A 859 -3.71 -16.21 7.37
N LEU A 860 -2.45 -15.82 7.14
CA LEU A 860 -1.42 -15.82 8.19
C LEU A 860 -1.70 -14.78 9.28
N LEU A 861 -2.30 -13.63 8.94
CA LEU A 861 -2.72 -12.64 9.92
C LEU A 861 -3.88 -13.14 10.78
N ASN A 862 -4.84 -13.88 10.21
CA ASN A 862 -5.89 -14.54 11.00
C ASN A 862 -5.29 -15.57 11.96
N SER A 863 -4.39 -16.43 11.49
CA SER A 863 -3.68 -17.40 12.35
C SER A 863 -2.82 -16.72 13.43
N TRP A 864 -2.21 -15.58 13.10
CA TRP A 864 -1.46 -14.77 14.07
C TRP A 864 -2.38 -14.12 15.11
N VAL A 865 -3.54 -13.57 14.71
CA VAL A 865 -4.52 -13.02 15.65
C VAL A 865 -5.05 -14.10 16.61
N GLU A 866 -5.22 -15.34 16.13
CA GLU A 866 -5.62 -16.48 16.97
C GLU A 866 -4.58 -16.77 18.08
N CYS A 867 -3.28 -16.85 17.75
CA CYS A 867 -2.20 -17.13 18.71
C CYS A 867 -0.99 -16.18 18.56
N PRO A 868 -1.10 -14.89 18.96
CA PRO A 868 -0.16 -13.85 18.55
C PRO A 868 1.22 -13.92 19.21
N PHE A 869 1.33 -14.59 20.35
CA PHE A 869 2.57 -14.69 21.12
C PHE A 869 3.53 -15.78 20.62
N THR A 870 3.00 -16.77 19.88
CA THR A 870 3.76 -17.98 19.51
C THR A 870 3.75 -18.25 18.01
N THR A 871 2.89 -17.59 17.25
CA THR A 871 2.76 -17.76 15.80
C THR A 871 3.50 -16.66 15.07
N SER A 872 4.29 -17.00 14.05
CA SER A 872 4.87 -16.01 13.14
C SER A 872 5.07 -16.56 11.72
N ALA A 873 5.27 -15.67 10.75
CA ALA A 873 5.50 -16.09 9.37
C ALA A 873 6.47 -15.16 8.64
N LEU A 874 7.26 -15.74 7.74
CA LEU A 874 8.18 -15.07 6.84
C LEU A 874 7.78 -15.34 5.39
N LEU A 875 7.59 -14.28 4.59
CA LEU A 875 7.16 -14.39 3.20
C LEU A 875 8.20 -13.78 2.26
N PHE A 876 8.57 -14.53 1.22
CA PHE A 876 9.38 -14.07 0.10
C PHE A 876 8.50 -13.89 -1.12
N VAL A 877 8.25 -12.63 -1.50
CA VAL A 877 7.35 -12.28 -2.59
C VAL A 877 8.11 -11.44 -3.63
N PRO A 878 8.03 -11.76 -4.93
CA PRO A 878 8.54 -10.89 -5.97
C PRO A 878 7.94 -9.49 -5.85
N ARG A 879 8.74 -8.44 -6.09
CA ARG A 879 8.27 -7.05 -6.01
C ARG A 879 7.47 -6.66 -7.26
N VAL A 880 6.38 -7.37 -7.48
CA VAL A 880 5.42 -7.25 -8.59
C VAL A 880 4.04 -7.12 -7.98
N VAL A 881 3.19 -6.29 -8.60
CA VAL A 881 1.86 -5.91 -8.07
C VAL A 881 1.88 -5.49 -6.60
N GLU A 882 2.98 -4.86 -6.17
CA GLU A 882 3.32 -4.53 -4.77
C GLU A 882 2.15 -3.92 -3.98
N ALA A 883 1.39 -3.01 -4.59
CA ALA A 883 0.25 -2.31 -3.98
C ALA A 883 -0.91 -3.21 -3.57
N SER A 884 -0.99 -4.45 -4.08
CA SER A 884 -2.01 -5.41 -3.65
C SER A 884 -1.70 -6.01 -2.28
N TRP A 885 -0.43 -6.07 -1.85
CA TRP A 885 -0.02 -6.76 -0.63
C TRP A 885 0.85 -5.92 0.34
N GLN A 886 1.39 -4.76 -0.09
CA GLN A 886 2.16 -3.87 0.78
C GLN A 886 1.26 -2.92 1.62
N HIS A 887 1.86 -2.29 2.64
CA HIS A 887 1.20 -1.32 3.52
C HIS A 887 -0.01 -1.86 4.29
N MET A 888 -0.05 -3.16 4.57
CA MET A 888 -0.99 -3.72 5.54
C MET A 888 -0.67 -3.30 6.99
N SER A 889 0.52 -2.73 7.25
CA SER A 889 0.93 -2.13 8.53
C SER A 889 1.79 -0.86 8.31
N ARG A 890 1.73 0.13 9.22
CA ARG A 890 2.23 1.51 9.03
C ARG A 890 3.68 1.79 9.52
N TRP A 891 4.44 0.77 9.90
CA TRP A 891 5.85 0.92 10.32
C TRP A 891 6.83 0.83 9.15
N THR A 892 7.68 1.85 8.95
CA THR A 892 8.80 1.77 8.02
C THR A 892 9.91 0.89 8.61
N ARG A 893 10.20 -0.24 7.97
CA ARG A 893 11.27 -1.23 8.28
C ARG A 893 12.34 -0.68 9.24
N LEU A 894 12.23 -1.03 10.52
CA LEU A 894 13.20 -0.64 11.55
C LEU A 894 14.55 -1.32 11.25
N PRO A 895 15.69 -0.65 11.54
CA PRO A 895 17.01 -1.15 11.18
C PRO A 895 17.42 -2.32 12.09
N LEU A 896 17.11 -3.55 11.72
CA LEU A 896 17.72 -4.71 12.38
C LEU A 896 19.13 -4.93 11.80
N PRO A 897 20.14 -5.28 12.64
CA PRO A 897 21.44 -5.72 12.13
C PRO A 897 21.28 -6.88 11.13
N PRO A 898 22.08 -6.94 10.05
CA PRO A 898 22.17 -8.16 9.26
C PRO A 898 22.75 -9.29 10.13
N PRO A 899 22.29 -10.56 9.95
CA PRO A 899 22.85 -11.68 10.70
C PRO A 899 24.33 -11.89 10.41
N LEU A 900 25.00 -12.60 11.34
CA LEU A 900 26.43 -12.90 11.29
C LEU A 900 26.84 -13.47 9.92
N GLY A 901 27.66 -12.72 9.18
CA GLY A 901 28.31 -13.19 7.94
C GLY A 901 27.98 -12.41 6.66
N MET A 902 26.96 -11.54 6.64
CA MET A 902 26.70 -10.70 5.45
C MET A 902 27.34 -9.31 5.57
N PRO A 903 28.04 -8.84 4.51
CA PRO A 903 28.51 -7.46 4.48
C PRO A 903 27.31 -6.50 4.41
N PRO A 904 27.33 -5.37 5.14
CA PRO A 904 26.28 -4.37 5.04
C PRO A 904 26.15 -3.90 3.58
N LYS A 905 24.93 -3.59 3.11
CA LYS A 905 24.68 -2.94 1.81
C LYS A 905 24.63 -1.41 2.02
N PRO A 906 25.77 -0.68 2.05
CA PRO A 906 25.82 0.74 2.42
C PRO A 906 25.15 1.68 1.41
N HIS A 907 24.63 1.15 0.30
CA HIS A 907 24.05 1.88 -0.80
C HIS A 907 22.52 1.87 -0.82
N LEU A 908 21.85 1.16 0.10
CA LEU A 908 20.38 1.10 0.19
C LEU A 908 19.85 1.87 1.39
N CYS A 909 18.71 2.54 1.21
CA CYS A 909 18.00 3.20 2.28
C CYS A 909 17.35 2.17 3.22
N ALA A 910 17.66 2.19 4.52
CA ALA A 910 17.06 1.30 5.52
C ALA A 910 15.53 1.44 5.60
N GLY A 911 14.99 2.65 5.38
CA GLY A 911 13.55 2.90 5.47
C GLY A 911 12.73 2.46 4.24
N CYS A 912 13.28 2.52 3.02
CA CYS A 912 12.54 2.18 1.80
C CYS A 912 13.24 1.19 0.86
N GLN A 913 14.43 0.70 1.23
CA GLN A 913 15.25 -0.26 0.51
C GLN A 913 15.61 0.12 -0.94
N ARG A 914 15.47 1.41 -1.29
CA ARG A 914 15.88 1.97 -2.58
C ARG A 914 17.32 2.48 -2.51
N GLY A 915 18.04 2.40 -3.62
CA GLY A 915 19.38 3.00 -3.75
C GLY A 915 19.35 4.53 -3.70
N PHE A 916 20.46 5.14 -3.27
CA PHE A 916 20.60 6.60 -3.23
C PHE A 916 21.03 7.15 -4.60
N SER A 917 20.34 8.18 -5.11
CA SER A 917 20.86 8.96 -6.24
C SER A 917 22.04 9.85 -5.80
N ARG A 918 22.88 10.31 -6.74
CA ARG A 918 24.07 11.14 -6.44
C ARG A 918 23.74 12.42 -5.64
N LYS A 919 22.55 13.01 -5.84
CA LYS A 919 22.06 14.18 -5.11
C LYS A 919 21.55 13.83 -3.70
N GLU A 920 21.03 12.62 -3.53
CA GLU A 920 20.61 12.10 -2.23
C GLU A 920 21.81 11.62 -1.41
N THR A 921 22.93 11.22 -2.04
CA THR A 921 24.16 10.83 -1.35
C THR A 921 24.74 11.97 -0.50
N GLU A 922 24.59 13.22 -0.93
CA GLU A 922 25.02 14.42 -0.19
C GLU A 922 24.07 14.83 0.94
N THR A 923 22.84 14.26 0.95
CA THR A 923 21.79 14.65 1.91
C THR A 923 21.23 13.47 2.71
N ARG A 924 21.83 12.28 2.57
CA ARG A 924 21.42 11.06 3.28
C ARG A 924 21.71 11.15 4.77
N LEU A 925 20.87 10.52 5.58
CA LEU A 925 21.13 10.30 7.00
C LEU A 925 21.91 9.01 7.14
N GLN A 926 23.23 9.11 7.08
CA GLN A 926 24.13 7.96 7.24
C GLN A 926 24.54 7.84 8.70
N CYS A 927 24.37 6.65 9.29
CA CYS A 927 24.86 6.39 10.64
C CYS A 927 26.39 6.49 10.67
N THR A 928 26.94 7.16 11.68
CA THR A 928 28.39 7.29 11.90
C THR A 928 29.07 5.91 11.98
N PHE A 929 28.38 4.94 12.58
CA PHE A 929 28.84 3.56 12.71
C PHE A 929 28.36 2.64 11.58
N SER A 930 27.86 3.20 10.47
CA SER A 930 27.32 2.39 9.35
C SER A 930 28.38 1.54 8.65
N ALA A 931 29.64 1.96 8.68
CA ALA A 931 30.74 1.30 7.97
C ALA A 931 31.72 0.59 8.91
N LYS A 932 32.01 1.17 10.08
CA LYS A 932 33.05 0.66 10.99
C LYS A 932 32.51 -0.06 12.23
N GLY A 933 31.23 0.10 12.58
CA GLY A 933 30.72 -0.36 13.88
C GLY A 933 31.35 0.40 15.04
N PHE A 934 31.23 -0.12 16.26
CA PHE A 934 31.79 0.48 17.48
C PHE A 934 32.03 -0.59 18.54
N GLY A 935 33.08 -0.46 19.35
CA GLY A 935 33.42 -1.44 20.39
C GLY A 935 33.44 -2.87 19.84
N ARG A 936 32.61 -3.76 20.42
CA ARG A 936 32.39 -5.14 19.95
C ARG A 936 31.29 -5.30 18.90
N PHE A 937 30.56 -4.25 18.58
CA PHE A 937 29.38 -4.27 17.70
C PHE A 937 29.76 -3.98 16.26
N ARG A 938 29.20 -4.76 15.34
CA ARG A 938 29.49 -4.65 13.91
C ARG A 938 28.86 -3.40 13.31
N ALA A 939 29.34 -3.05 12.13
CA ALA A 939 28.78 -1.97 11.33
C ALA A 939 27.27 -2.14 11.11
N CYS A 940 26.47 -1.13 11.45
CA CYS A 940 25.01 -1.24 11.39
C CYS A 940 24.43 -1.15 9.97
N GLY A 941 25.23 -0.76 8.98
CA GLY A 941 24.81 -0.56 7.59
C GLY A 941 23.73 0.51 7.38
N SER A 942 23.31 1.22 8.43
CA SER A 942 22.10 2.05 8.40
C SER A 942 22.34 3.38 7.72
N THR A 943 21.60 3.60 6.64
CA THR A 943 21.57 4.86 5.90
C THR A 943 20.13 5.13 5.48
N TYR A 944 19.62 6.35 5.62
CA TYR A 944 18.23 6.69 5.26
C TYR A 944 18.15 7.82 4.24
N HIS A 945 17.14 7.74 3.36
CA HIS A 945 16.58 8.95 2.76
C HIS A 945 15.96 9.77 3.89
N ARG A 946 16.11 11.10 3.82
CA ARG A 946 15.58 12.01 4.85
C ARG A 946 14.09 11.82 5.08
N ASP A 947 13.32 11.76 3.99
CA ASP A 947 11.87 11.57 4.03
C ASP A 947 11.46 10.13 4.48
N CYS A 948 12.42 9.19 4.54
CA CYS A 948 12.18 7.82 5.04
C CYS A 948 12.51 7.66 6.52
N PHE A 949 13.17 8.63 7.16
CA PHE A 949 13.37 8.62 8.61
C PHE A 949 12.15 9.28 9.28
N ARG A 950 11.14 8.46 9.58
CA ARG A 950 9.85 8.91 10.11
C ARG A 950 9.23 7.89 11.06
N ALA A 951 8.40 8.36 11.97
CA ALA A 951 7.57 7.55 12.86
C ALA A 951 6.10 7.58 12.42
N GLY A 952 5.33 6.60 12.91
CA GLY A 952 3.89 6.44 12.67
C GLY A 952 3.19 5.94 13.93
N GLU A 953 1.95 5.44 13.78
CA GLU A 953 1.14 4.89 14.88
C GLU A 953 1.94 3.89 15.72
N PRO A 954 1.92 3.97 17.07
CA PRO A 954 0.96 4.71 17.89
C PRO A 954 1.35 6.17 18.18
N PHE A 955 2.49 6.64 17.68
CA PHE A 955 2.93 8.02 17.92
C PHE A 955 2.19 8.99 16.99
N LYS A 956 1.55 9.99 17.60
CA LYS A 956 0.79 11.03 16.90
C LYS A 956 1.45 12.40 17.08
N THR A 957 1.09 13.33 16.20
CA THR A 957 1.53 14.73 16.28
C THR A 957 0.35 15.67 16.07
N ARG A 958 0.30 16.76 16.83
CA ARG A 958 -0.71 17.80 16.64
C ARG A 958 -0.44 18.66 15.41
N ARG A 959 0.78 18.62 14.86
CA ARG A 959 1.19 19.46 13.73
C ARG A 959 0.74 18.87 12.40
N LEU A 960 0.36 19.75 11.47
CA LEU A 960 -0.01 19.43 10.09
C LEU A 960 1.01 18.51 9.42
N ARG A 961 0.54 17.60 8.54
CA ARG A 961 1.39 16.80 7.64
C ARG A 961 2.46 15.95 8.34
N ASP A 962 2.13 15.37 9.50
CA ASP A 962 3.03 14.54 10.31
C ASP A 962 4.32 15.28 10.73
N GLU A 963 4.28 16.62 10.83
CA GLU A 963 5.42 17.40 11.31
C GLU A 963 5.74 17.04 12.77
N GLY A 964 7.01 16.81 13.09
CA GLY A 964 7.44 16.25 14.39
C GLY A 964 7.53 14.72 14.41
N LEU A 965 6.88 14.01 13.47
CA LEU A 965 7.08 12.58 13.24
C LEU A 965 7.90 12.28 11.98
N THR A 966 8.38 13.31 11.31
CA THR A 966 9.17 13.21 10.08
C THR A 966 10.44 14.03 10.22
N PHE A 967 11.56 13.50 9.70
CA PHE A 967 12.81 14.23 9.74
C PHE A 967 12.72 15.53 8.92
N PRO A 968 13.02 16.72 9.47
CA PRO A 968 12.83 17.98 8.75
C PRO A 968 13.72 18.05 7.50
N ARG A 969 13.15 18.41 6.34
CA ARG A 969 13.84 18.39 5.03
C ARG A 969 15.12 19.23 4.92
N HIS A 970 15.23 20.31 5.70
CA HIS A 970 16.36 21.25 5.62
C HIS A 970 17.31 21.17 6.82
N ALA A 971 17.00 20.32 7.80
CA ALA A 971 17.87 20.11 8.95
C ALA A 971 19.26 19.58 8.56
N THR A 972 20.23 19.69 9.45
CA THR A 972 21.52 19.04 9.32
C THR A 972 21.81 18.38 10.64
N TRP A 973 22.12 17.08 10.63
CA TRP A 973 22.46 16.34 11.85
C TRP A 973 23.93 15.89 11.76
N PRO A 974 24.88 16.63 12.37
CA PRO A 974 26.26 16.18 12.44
C PRO A 974 26.34 14.92 13.29
N ASN A 975 27.11 13.91 12.85
CA ASN A 975 27.23 12.61 13.53
C ASN A 975 25.88 11.93 13.81
N PHE A 976 25.05 11.76 12.78
CA PHE A 976 23.84 10.97 12.92
C PHE A 976 24.19 9.55 13.39
N VAL A 977 23.54 9.08 14.45
CA VAL A 977 23.67 7.71 14.98
C VAL A 977 22.29 7.09 14.90
N CYS A 978 22.16 5.96 14.19
CA CYS A 978 20.85 5.31 14.05
C CYS A 978 20.40 4.65 15.34
N GLU A 979 19.11 4.35 15.38
CA GLU A 979 18.42 3.78 16.54
C GLU A 979 19.04 2.48 16.99
N ALA A 980 19.42 1.63 16.02
CA ALA A 980 20.05 0.35 16.32
C ALA A 980 21.41 0.52 17.03
N CYS A 981 22.20 1.53 16.67
CA CYS A 981 23.48 1.76 17.33
C CYS A 981 23.28 2.30 18.75
N THR A 982 22.36 3.25 18.95
CA THR A 982 22.05 3.75 20.30
C THR A 982 21.53 2.64 21.20
N VAL A 983 20.57 1.83 20.72
CA VAL A 983 19.98 0.75 21.52
C VAL A 983 21.00 -0.36 21.82
N ARG A 984 21.85 -0.75 20.86
CA ARG A 984 22.93 -1.73 21.10
C ARG A 984 23.94 -1.25 22.14
N GLN A 985 24.35 0.01 22.05
CA GLN A 985 25.27 0.58 23.03
C GLN A 985 24.62 0.64 24.42
N TYR A 986 23.34 1.02 24.52
CA TYR A 986 22.69 1.08 25.83
C TYR A 986 22.47 -0.32 26.44
N LEU A 987 22.00 -1.28 25.65
CA LEU A 987 21.76 -2.66 26.11
C LEU A 987 23.02 -3.51 26.23
N GLN A 988 24.13 -3.04 25.67
CA GLN A 988 25.38 -3.79 25.56
C GLN A 988 25.17 -5.20 24.95
N ARG A 989 24.26 -5.38 24.00
CA ARG A 989 24.05 -6.64 23.26
C ARG A 989 23.51 -6.40 21.85
N GLU A 990 23.61 -7.40 20.98
CA GLU A 990 22.96 -7.35 19.66
C GLU A 990 21.42 -7.42 19.79
N LEU A 991 20.74 -6.85 18.79
CA LEU A 991 19.28 -6.71 18.78
C LEU A 991 18.65 -7.91 18.05
N VAL A 992 18.04 -8.81 18.82
CA VAL A 992 17.47 -10.08 18.34
C VAL A 992 16.12 -10.42 18.98
N ARG A 993 15.66 -9.64 19.98
CA ARG A 993 14.42 -9.88 20.73
C ARG A 993 13.26 -9.04 20.18
N ALA A 994 12.02 -9.51 20.38
CA ALA A 994 10.82 -8.77 20.02
C ALA A 994 10.75 -7.38 20.70
N ASP A 995 11.14 -7.30 21.98
CA ASP A 995 11.20 -6.04 22.75
C ASP A 995 12.18 -5.02 22.15
N ASP A 996 13.19 -5.48 21.38
CA ASP A 996 14.13 -4.59 20.72
C ASP A 996 13.43 -3.72 19.67
N LEU A 997 12.35 -4.21 19.07
CA LEU A 997 11.55 -3.44 18.12
C LEU A 997 10.91 -2.22 18.79
N LEU A 998 10.38 -2.38 20.00
CA LEU A 998 9.77 -1.29 20.76
C LEU A 998 10.82 -0.25 21.16
N LEU A 999 12.01 -0.67 21.59
CA LEU A 999 13.11 0.24 21.90
C LEU A 999 13.60 0.99 20.65
N LEU A 1000 13.67 0.32 19.49
CA LEU A 1000 13.98 0.97 18.21
C LEU A 1000 12.93 2.02 17.83
N MET A 1001 11.65 1.76 18.11
CA MET A 1001 10.56 2.71 17.88
C MET A 1001 10.68 3.94 18.79
N LEU A 1002 10.90 3.72 20.10
CA LEU A 1002 11.07 4.79 21.09
C LEU A 1002 12.29 5.65 20.77
N GLU A 1003 13.40 5.03 20.40
CA GLU A 1003 14.63 5.72 20.02
C GLU A 1003 14.44 6.56 18.74
N ARG A 1004 13.72 6.05 17.74
CA ARG A 1004 13.39 6.80 16.52
C ARG A 1004 12.62 8.07 16.83
N VAL A 1005 11.58 7.97 17.67
CA VAL A 1005 10.74 9.12 18.03
C VAL A 1005 11.53 10.12 18.87
N ARG A 1006 12.33 9.66 19.83
CA ARG A 1006 13.25 10.51 20.60
C ARG A 1006 14.15 11.36 19.70
N MET A 1007 14.75 10.75 18.67
CA MET A 1007 15.58 11.46 17.71
C MET A 1007 14.79 12.49 16.90
N LEU A 1008 13.56 12.12 16.47
CA LEU A 1008 12.68 13.03 15.74
C LEU A 1008 12.25 14.23 16.60
N ASP A 1009 12.01 14.04 17.89
CA ASP A 1009 11.72 15.14 18.80
C ASP A 1009 12.93 16.06 18.96
N ILE A 1010 14.14 15.52 19.21
CA ILE A 1010 15.35 16.34 19.34
C ILE A 1010 15.56 17.28 18.14
N ILE A 1011 15.44 16.78 16.90
CA ILE A 1011 15.63 17.63 15.70
C ILE A 1011 14.45 18.58 15.45
N SER A 1012 13.28 18.26 15.98
CA SER A 1012 12.06 19.07 15.88
C SER A 1012 11.98 20.18 16.93
N SER A 1013 12.98 20.26 17.83
CA SER A 1013 13.16 21.36 18.79
C SER A 1013 13.36 22.73 18.10
N TRP A 1014 13.87 22.72 16.87
CA TRP A 1014 13.92 23.89 16.00
C TRP A 1014 12.74 23.91 15.02
N ALA A 1015 12.15 25.09 14.83
CA ALA A 1015 11.11 25.27 13.84
C ALA A 1015 11.65 25.07 12.42
N LYS A 1016 10.81 24.56 11.50
CA LYS A 1016 11.16 24.30 10.10
C LYS A 1016 11.76 25.52 9.38
N GLY A 1017 11.22 26.71 9.64
CA GLY A 1017 11.75 27.97 9.11
C GLY A 1017 13.16 28.30 9.62
N THR A 1018 13.51 27.85 10.83
CA THR A 1018 14.86 28.00 11.41
C THR A 1018 15.85 27.12 10.67
N HIS A 1019 15.51 25.84 10.44
CA HIS A 1019 16.32 24.93 9.63
C HIS A 1019 16.56 25.48 8.22
N ALA A 1020 15.52 26.05 7.58
CA ALA A 1020 15.64 26.67 6.26
C ALA A 1020 16.53 27.92 6.27
N SER A 1021 16.33 28.82 7.24
CA SER A 1021 17.14 30.04 7.41
C SER A 1021 18.61 29.71 7.66
N TYR A 1022 18.89 28.77 8.57
CA TYR A 1022 20.25 28.42 8.95
C TYR A 1022 20.97 27.64 7.86
N LYS A 1023 20.25 26.87 7.02
CA LYS A 1023 20.85 26.24 5.85
C LYS A 1023 21.56 27.26 4.94
N SER A 1024 20.96 28.44 4.73
CA SER A 1024 21.61 29.50 3.94
C SER A 1024 22.91 30.01 4.58
N LYS A 1025 22.91 30.17 5.91
CA LYS A 1025 24.09 30.60 6.67
C LYS A 1025 25.18 29.53 6.75
N LEU A 1026 24.80 28.27 6.95
CA LEU A 1026 25.72 27.13 6.91
C LEU A 1026 26.38 26.98 5.54
N ASN A 1027 25.66 27.28 4.45
CA ASN A 1027 26.25 27.32 3.11
C ASN A 1027 27.31 28.42 2.99
N ILE A 1028 27.10 29.60 3.59
CA ILE A 1028 28.10 30.68 3.64
C ILE A 1028 29.35 30.22 4.40
N ILE A 1029 29.18 29.57 5.57
CA ILE A 1029 30.30 29.03 6.35
C ILE A 1029 31.06 27.98 5.53
N ARG A 1030 30.34 27.05 4.88
CA ARG A 1030 30.94 26.02 4.00
C ARG A 1030 31.67 26.63 2.80
N GLN A 1031 31.16 27.72 2.24
CA GLN A 1031 31.82 28.46 1.16
C GLN A 1031 33.09 29.14 1.68
N PHE A 1032 33.07 29.74 2.86
CA PHE A 1032 34.25 30.29 3.52
C PHE A 1032 35.30 29.20 3.80
N GLU A 1033 34.91 28.07 4.38
CA GLU A 1033 35.79 26.91 4.59
C GLU A 1033 36.46 26.45 3.29
N THR A 1034 35.69 26.42 2.19
CA THR A 1034 36.19 26.01 0.86
C THR A 1034 37.16 27.04 0.28
N ASN A 1035 36.83 28.32 0.38
CA ASN A 1035 37.63 29.41 -0.19
C ASN A 1035 38.98 29.59 0.52
N PHE A 1036 39.02 29.33 1.82
CA PHE A 1036 40.21 29.54 2.66
C PHE A 1036 40.86 28.23 3.14
N ALA A 1037 40.36 27.07 2.70
CA ALA A 1037 40.86 25.74 3.06
C ALA A 1037 40.98 25.49 4.59
N ILE A 1038 40.08 26.08 5.37
CA ILE A 1038 39.99 25.93 6.83
C ILE A 1038 38.70 25.20 7.20
N GLN A 1039 38.67 24.51 8.35
CA GLN A 1039 37.47 23.81 8.84
C GLN A 1039 36.91 24.54 10.06
N VAL A 1040 35.69 25.05 9.94
CA VAL A 1040 34.93 25.76 10.97
C VAL A 1040 33.87 24.84 11.60
N LEU A 1041 33.18 24.04 10.79
CA LEU A 1041 32.13 23.10 11.17
C LEU A 1041 32.67 21.67 11.14
N GLN A 1042 33.57 21.36 12.07
CA GLN A 1042 34.16 20.04 12.25
C GLN A 1042 33.33 19.19 13.24
N PRO A 1043 32.68 18.10 12.82
CA PRO A 1043 31.98 17.20 13.74
C PRO A 1043 32.98 16.48 14.64
N THR A 1044 32.66 16.31 15.92
CA THR A 1044 33.46 15.54 16.88
C THR A 1044 33.58 14.08 16.41
N ALA A 1045 34.77 13.49 16.46
CA ALA A 1045 34.92 12.06 16.16
C ALA A 1045 34.30 11.21 17.28
N LEU A 1046 33.28 10.40 16.96
CA LEU A 1046 32.65 9.50 17.93
C LEU A 1046 33.30 8.11 17.86
N LEU A 1047 33.73 7.59 19.02
CA LEU A 1047 34.24 6.22 19.18
C LEU A 1047 33.11 5.23 19.49
N GLU A 1048 32.06 5.69 20.17
CA GLU A 1048 30.88 4.90 20.54
C GLU A 1048 29.59 5.73 20.45
N PRO A 1049 28.41 5.10 20.27
CA PRO A 1049 27.11 5.75 20.34
C PRO A 1049 26.88 6.41 21.70
N PRO A 1050 25.99 7.42 21.79
CA PRO A 1050 25.64 8.00 23.08
C PRO A 1050 24.89 6.97 23.94
N SER A 1051 25.24 6.88 25.22
CA SER A 1051 24.65 5.94 26.19
C SER A 1051 24.39 6.57 27.55
N GLY A 1052 24.19 7.89 27.58
CA GLY A 1052 23.92 8.61 28.82
C GLY A 1052 22.62 8.14 29.50
N PRO A 1053 22.49 8.33 30.83
CA PRO A 1053 21.29 7.93 31.58
C PRO A 1053 20.05 8.76 31.21
N ASP A 1054 20.22 9.80 30.40
CA ASP A 1054 19.16 10.63 29.86
C ASP A 1054 18.36 9.92 28.77
N ILE A 1055 19.00 9.05 27.98
CA ILE A 1055 18.37 8.25 26.91
C ILE A 1055 17.23 7.35 27.40
N PRO A 1056 17.42 6.46 28.39
CA PRO A 1056 16.35 5.60 28.90
C PRO A 1056 15.22 6.41 29.54
N LEU A 1057 15.52 7.56 30.16
CA LEU A 1057 14.50 8.45 30.72
C LEU A 1057 13.68 9.11 29.60
N MET A 1058 14.30 9.52 28.50
CA MET A 1058 13.59 9.98 27.31
C MET A 1058 12.75 8.87 26.67
N TRP A 1059 13.25 7.62 26.59
CA TRP A 1059 12.44 6.47 26.15
C TRP A 1059 11.23 6.23 27.07
N CYS A 1060 11.42 6.35 28.38
CA CYS A 1060 10.34 6.25 29.36
C CYS A 1060 9.29 7.34 29.13
N GLN A 1061 9.69 8.58 28.86
CA GLN A 1061 8.76 9.66 28.52
C GLN A 1061 8.02 9.42 27.21
N GLU A 1062 8.70 8.93 26.16
CA GLU A 1062 8.06 8.54 24.90
C GLU A 1062 7.07 7.40 25.08
N TRP A 1063 7.42 6.38 25.84
CA TRP A 1063 6.55 5.25 26.15
C TRP A 1063 5.33 5.69 26.96
N TYR A 1064 5.54 6.55 27.97
CA TYR A 1064 4.46 7.11 28.76
C TYR A 1064 3.53 8.00 27.91
N SER A 1065 4.09 8.71 26.91
CA SER A 1065 3.34 9.57 25.98
C SER A 1065 2.25 8.86 25.19
N LEU A 1066 2.34 7.53 25.08
CA LEU A 1066 1.36 6.69 24.40
C LEU A 1066 0.07 6.47 25.22
N ARG A 1067 0.04 6.94 26.47
CA ARG A 1067 -1.13 6.84 27.36
C ARG A 1067 -2.12 7.99 27.12
N HIS A 1068 -3.36 7.79 27.51
CA HIS A 1068 -4.42 8.79 27.46
C HIS A 1068 -4.53 9.60 28.77
N SER A 1069 -5.09 10.82 28.68
CA SER A 1069 -5.24 11.78 29.80
C SER A 1069 -6.30 11.32 30.79
N THR A 1070 -5.90 11.11 32.05
CA THR A 1070 -6.81 10.74 33.16
C THR A 1070 -7.55 11.94 33.78
N LYS A 1071 -7.29 13.18 33.31
CA LYS A 1071 -7.86 14.42 33.86
C LYS A 1071 -9.39 14.47 33.67
N LYS A 1072 -10.10 14.92 34.72
CA LYS A 1072 -11.57 14.89 34.84
C LYS A 1072 -12.33 15.55 33.66
N HIS A 1073 -11.76 16.57 33.03
CA HIS A 1073 -12.36 17.31 31.90
C HIS A 1073 -12.07 16.70 30.51
N ASP A 1074 -11.08 15.81 30.37
CA ASP A 1074 -10.66 15.26 29.08
C ASP A 1074 -11.20 13.84 28.83
N ARG A 1075 -11.89 13.24 29.81
CA ARG A 1075 -12.28 11.82 29.81
C ARG A 1075 -13.27 11.43 28.69
N GLY A 1076 -13.93 12.38 28.02
CA GLY A 1076 -14.86 12.11 26.91
C GLY A 1076 -14.24 12.05 25.51
N ALA A 1077 -12.96 12.42 25.34
CA ALA A 1077 -12.38 12.70 24.02
C ALA A 1077 -11.17 11.83 23.64
N GLN A 1078 -10.82 10.79 24.42
CA GLN A 1078 -9.60 9.99 24.21
C GLN A 1078 -8.33 10.85 24.07
N THR A 1079 -8.28 11.98 24.77
CA THR A 1079 -7.25 12.99 24.54
C THR A 1079 -5.89 12.43 24.99
N PRO A 1080 -4.85 12.40 24.12
CA PRO A 1080 -3.51 11.99 24.51
C PRO A 1080 -3.01 12.80 25.71
N ILE A 1081 -2.18 12.22 26.58
CA ILE A 1081 -1.62 13.00 27.70
C ILE A 1081 -0.87 14.24 27.19
N SER A 1082 -1.08 15.37 27.87
CA SER A 1082 -0.35 16.60 27.55
C SER A 1082 1.15 16.46 27.84
N PHE A 1083 1.98 17.22 27.14
CA PHE A 1083 3.42 17.27 27.46
C PHE A 1083 3.67 17.62 28.93
N GLY A 1084 2.84 18.48 29.54
CA GLY A 1084 2.97 18.83 30.96
C GLY A 1084 2.90 17.61 31.89
N THR A 1085 2.05 16.64 31.56
CA THR A 1085 1.92 15.38 32.31
C THR A 1085 3.16 14.49 32.07
N VAL A 1086 3.64 14.38 30.83
CA VAL A 1086 4.86 13.61 30.50
C VAL A 1086 6.10 14.22 31.16
N ARG A 1087 6.18 15.56 31.23
CA ARG A 1087 7.28 16.30 31.88
C ARG A 1087 7.39 16.00 33.37
N ALA A 1088 6.31 15.59 34.03
CA ALA A 1088 6.35 15.21 35.44
C ALA A 1088 7.32 14.05 35.70
N LEU A 1089 7.50 13.11 34.75
CA LEU A 1089 8.48 12.02 34.87
C LEU A 1089 9.92 12.52 34.97
N ARG A 1090 10.28 13.55 34.18
CA ARG A 1090 11.58 14.23 34.31
C ARG A 1090 11.73 14.88 35.69
N SER A 1091 10.65 15.48 36.20
CA SER A 1091 10.68 16.15 37.51
C SER A 1091 10.84 15.15 38.65
N ALA A 1092 10.15 14.01 38.58
CA ALA A 1092 10.28 12.90 39.53
C ALA A 1092 11.69 12.28 39.49
N ALA A 1093 12.23 12.03 38.30
CA ALA A 1093 13.61 11.57 38.14
C ALA A 1093 14.61 12.60 38.69
N SER A 1094 14.38 13.90 38.47
CA SER A 1094 15.23 14.96 39.01
C SER A 1094 15.19 15.01 40.53
N GLN A 1095 14.02 14.83 41.15
CA GLN A 1095 13.88 14.75 42.60
C GLN A 1095 14.63 13.53 43.16
N TRP A 1096 14.45 12.34 42.57
CA TRP A 1096 15.15 11.13 43.00
C TRP A 1096 16.67 11.29 42.89
N LEU A 1097 17.16 11.77 41.75
CA LEU A 1097 18.59 12.01 41.54
C LEU A 1097 19.15 13.06 42.51
N SER A 1098 18.36 14.08 42.86
CA SER A 1098 18.71 15.10 43.87
C SER A 1098 18.92 14.46 45.24
N LEU A 1099 18.03 13.56 45.63
CA LEU A 1099 18.14 12.85 46.91
C LEU A 1099 19.30 11.84 46.90
N ASP A 1100 19.47 11.09 45.80
CA ASP A 1100 20.57 10.12 45.66
C ASP A 1100 21.96 10.79 45.74
N SER A 1101 22.07 12.04 45.29
CA SER A 1101 23.32 12.79 45.40
C SER A 1101 23.76 13.16 46.80
N LEU A 1102 22.82 13.17 47.76
CA LEU A 1102 23.17 13.31 49.17
C LEU A 1102 24.05 12.15 49.64
N ASN A 1103 23.96 10.99 48.97
CA ASN A 1103 24.80 9.82 49.22
C ASN A 1103 26.11 9.82 48.40
N THR A 1104 26.30 10.76 47.46
CA THR A 1104 27.51 10.92 46.62
C THR A 1104 28.00 12.38 46.58
N PRO A 1105 28.38 12.97 47.73
CA PRO A 1105 28.54 14.43 47.92
C PRO A 1105 29.67 15.07 47.10
N GLN A 1106 30.58 14.29 46.52
CA GLN A 1106 31.71 14.83 45.74
C GLN A 1106 31.27 15.50 44.42
N ASN A 1107 30.04 15.26 43.96
CA ASN A 1107 29.56 15.69 42.65
C ASN A 1107 28.37 16.66 42.71
N ALA A 1108 27.92 17.16 43.86
CA ALA A 1108 26.74 18.03 43.97
C ALA A 1108 26.93 19.20 44.96
N TYR A 1109 26.67 20.45 44.55
CA TYR A 1109 26.70 21.63 45.41
C TYR A 1109 25.52 22.58 45.13
N MET A 1110 25.00 23.27 46.14
CA MET A 1110 23.82 24.13 46.00
C MET A 1110 24.20 25.53 45.50
N SER A 1111 23.60 25.98 44.40
CA SER A 1111 23.73 27.36 43.92
C SER A 1111 23.00 28.33 44.86
N GLN A 1112 23.32 29.63 44.77
CA GLN A 1112 22.68 30.70 45.54
C GLN A 1112 21.14 30.78 45.38
N ASP A 1113 20.58 30.18 44.32
CA ASP A 1113 19.12 30.09 44.09
C ASP A 1113 18.48 28.80 44.66
N ASN A 1114 19.14 28.08 45.59
CA ASN A 1114 18.73 26.76 46.08
C ASN A 1114 18.61 25.68 44.97
N LYS A 1115 19.33 25.83 43.87
CA LYS A 1115 19.41 24.81 42.81
C LYS A 1115 20.65 23.97 43.03
N VAL A 1116 20.49 22.68 43.24
CA VAL A 1116 21.65 21.77 43.35
C VAL A 1116 22.33 21.66 41.96
N LEU A 1117 23.65 21.80 41.87
CA LEU A 1117 24.46 21.76 40.65
C LEU A 1117 25.42 20.58 40.75
N TYR A 1118 25.56 19.81 39.67
CA TYR A 1118 26.42 18.62 39.65
C TYR A 1118 27.62 18.83 38.72
N GLN A 1119 28.80 18.32 39.08
CA GLN A 1119 30.01 18.47 38.26
C GLN A 1119 30.10 17.48 37.07
N ASP A 1120 29.10 16.64 36.89
CA ASP A 1120 28.66 16.11 35.58
C ASP A 1120 27.17 16.46 35.42
N CYS A 1121 26.77 17.03 34.28
CA CYS A 1121 25.40 17.50 34.08
C CYS A 1121 24.38 16.38 34.35
N ARG A 1122 23.38 16.64 35.22
CA ARG A 1122 22.35 15.65 35.55
C ARG A 1122 21.68 15.13 34.27
N PRO A 1123 21.29 13.84 34.20
CA PRO A 1123 20.55 13.29 33.05
C PRO A 1123 19.30 14.09 32.69
N THR A 1124 18.64 14.68 33.69
CA THR A 1124 17.46 15.50 33.47
C THR A 1124 17.78 16.86 32.87
N ASP A 1125 19.01 17.37 32.98
CA ASP A 1125 19.38 18.73 32.57
C ASP A 1125 20.36 18.77 31.39
N SER A 1126 20.63 17.62 30.78
CA SER A 1126 21.48 17.52 29.60
C SER A 1126 20.94 18.32 28.41
N LEU A 1127 21.84 18.78 27.54
CA LEU A 1127 21.48 19.49 26.32
C LEU A 1127 20.54 18.65 25.43
N SER A 1128 20.81 17.35 25.33
CA SER A 1128 19.95 16.38 24.63
C SER A 1128 18.54 16.35 25.21
N PHE A 1129 18.40 16.33 26.54
CA PHE A 1129 17.10 16.36 27.20
C PHE A 1129 16.35 17.68 26.97
N HIS A 1130 17.06 18.81 26.99
CA HIS A 1130 16.45 20.12 26.71
C HIS A 1130 15.88 20.18 25.28
N LEU A 1131 16.67 19.76 24.28
CA LEU A 1131 16.24 19.70 22.89
C LEU A 1131 15.08 18.70 22.72
N PHE A 1132 15.20 17.51 23.29
CA PHE A 1132 14.14 16.50 23.31
C PHE A 1132 12.83 17.07 23.86
N ALA A 1133 12.87 17.65 25.07
CA ALA A 1133 11.70 18.23 25.72
C ALA A 1133 11.04 19.32 24.86
N LYS A 1134 11.83 20.21 24.26
CA LYS A 1134 11.33 21.26 23.36
C LYS A 1134 10.69 20.70 22.09
N GLY A 1135 11.26 19.63 21.54
CA GLY A 1135 10.74 18.89 20.40
C GLY A 1135 9.44 18.16 20.69
N MET A 1136 9.40 17.46 21.82
CA MET A 1136 8.24 16.73 22.31
C MET A 1136 7.08 17.69 22.62
N VAL A 1137 7.35 18.84 23.26
CA VAL A 1137 6.38 19.96 23.40
C VAL A 1137 5.85 20.38 22.04
N ALA A 1138 6.74 20.55 21.07
CA ALA A 1138 6.40 20.96 19.73
C ALA A 1138 5.42 19.96 19.06
N ARG A 1139 5.68 18.66 19.22
CA ARG A 1139 4.92 17.53 18.65
C ARG A 1139 3.59 17.28 19.38
N MET A 1140 3.61 17.19 20.71
CA MET A 1140 2.44 16.84 21.54
C MET A 1140 1.62 18.06 21.94
N GLY A 1141 2.29 19.17 22.20
CA GLY A 1141 1.71 20.40 22.70
C GLY A 1141 1.83 20.61 24.19
N ASP A 1142 1.99 21.89 24.54
CA ASP A 1142 2.15 22.45 25.88
C ASP A 1142 0.92 23.20 26.36
N TYR A 1143 -0.27 22.91 25.82
CA TYR A 1143 -1.51 23.52 26.28
C TYR A 1143 -1.83 23.08 27.73
N SER A 1144 -1.12 23.63 28.72
CA SER A 1144 -1.78 24.02 29.95
C SER A 1144 -2.72 25.15 29.55
N ARG A 1145 -4.03 25.03 29.80
CA ARG A 1145 -4.85 26.24 29.88
C ARG A 1145 -4.18 27.10 30.96
N PRO A 1146 -3.55 28.24 30.62
CA PRO A 1146 -3.09 29.13 31.66
C PRO A 1146 -4.35 29.68 32.33
N SER A 1147 -4.36 29.76 33.66
CA SER A 1147 -5.24 30.72 34.31
C SER A 1147 -4.83 32.09 33.77
N VAL A 1148 -5.72 32.71 32.98
CA VAL A 1148 -5.47 34.05 32.45
C VAL A 1148 -5.61 35.00 33.63
N ALA A 1149 -4.54 35.70 33.99
CA ALA A 1149 -4.66 36.84 34.90
C ALA A 1149 -5.54 37.88 34.20
N LEU A 1150 -6.69 38.20 34.79
CA LEU A 1150 -7.56 39.26 34.32
C LEU A 1150 -6.76 40.58 34.35
N LEU A 1151 -6.66 41.25 33.21
CA LEU A 1151 -6.12 42.60 33.14
C LEU A 1151 -7.15 43.57 33.72
N ASP A 1152 -6.73 44.68 34.33
CA ASP A 1152 -7.63 45.71 34.90
C ASP A 1152 -8.73 46.14 33.91
N ARG A 1153 -8.41 46.27 32.62
CA ARG A 1153 -9.42 46.56 31.57
C ARG A 1153 -10.50 45.49 31.42
N HIS A 1154 -10.17 44.22 31.67
CA HIS A 1154 -11.13 43.10 31.61
C HIS A 1154 -11.97 43.04 32.87
N ILE A 1155 -11.39 43.36 34.04
CA ILE A 1155 -12.13 43.49 35.30
C ILE A 1155 -13.12 44.66 35.20
N ARG A 1156 -12.67 45.83 34.75
CA ARG A 1156 -13.55 46.99 34.51
C ARG A 1156 -14.65 46.71 33.49
N ALA A 1157 -14.35 45.96 32.42
CA ALA A 1157 -15.36 45.59 31.44
C ALA A 1157 -16.38 44.60 32.01
N LEU A 1158 -15.95 43.70 32.91
CA LEU A 1158 -16.83 42.76 33.59
C LEU A 1158 -17.69 43.46 34.64
N ASP A 1159 -17.11 44.34 35.47
CA ASP A 1159 -17.84 45.20 36.41
C ASP A 1159 -18.88 46.03 35.68
N HIS A 1160 -18.49 46.73 34.61
CA HIS A 1160 -19.41 47.59 33.87
C HIS A 1160 -20.53 46.80 33.17
N PHE A 1161 -20.27 45.53 32.84
CA PHE A 1161 -21.28 44.62 32.31
C PHE A 1161 -22.22 44.09 33.41
N LEU A 1162 -21.68 43.69 34.56
CA LEU A 1162 -22.45 43.19 35.69
C LEU A 1162 -23.27 44.30 36.36
N ASP A 1163 -22.73 45.51 36.52
CA ASP A 1163 -23.45 46.69 37.00
C ASP A 1163 -24.62 47.01 36.09
N ARG A 1164 -24.39 47.02 34.77
CA ARG A 1164 -25.47 47.26 33.81
C ARG A 1164 -26.59 46.23 33.95
N GLN A 1165 -26.23 44.95 34.04
CA GLN A 1165 -27.20 43.86 34.24
C GLN A 1165 -27.90 43.98 35.60
N PHE A 1166 -27.21 44.42 36.65
CA PHE A 1166 -27.77 44.63 37.98
C PHE A 1166 -28.83 45.75 37.99
N TYR A 1167 -28.56 46.87 37.32
CA TYR A 1167 -29.51 47.98 37.19
C TYR A 1167 -30.67 47.65 36.24
N GLU A 1168 -30.43 46.86 35.19
CA GLU A 1168 -31.46 46.41 34.25
C GLU A 1168 -32.33 45.28 34.81
N ALA A 1169 -31.89 44.58 35.88
CA ALA A 1169 -32.66 43.52 36.52
C ALA A 1169 -33.86 44.08 37.31
N THR A 1170 -35.02 43.46 37.09
CA THR A 1170 -36.33 43.87 37.65
C THR A 1170 -36.73 43.10 38.92
N SER A 1171 -35.97 42.08 39.32
CA SER A 1171 -36.22 41.28 40.53
C SER A 1171 -35.03 41.25 41.48
N ASP A 1172 -35.31 41.23 42.78
CA ASP A 1172 -34.27 41.23 43.82
C ASP A 1172 -33.44 39.95 43.85
N VAL A 1173 -34.00 38.83 43.39
CA VAL A 1173 -33.27 37.55 43.25
C VAL A 1173 -32.24 37.64 42.13
N GLN A 1174 -32.61 38.18 40.96
CA GLN A 1174 -31.66 38.39 39.87
C GLN A 1174 -30.58 39.41 40.26
N ARG A 1175 -30.95 40.50 40.94
CA ARG A 1175 -29.98 41.46 41.46
C ARG A 1175 -28.98 40.80 42.41
N ARG A 1176 -29.47 39.96 43.33
CA ARG A 1176 -28.62 39.22 44.26
C ARG A 1176 -27.69 38.25 43.52
N ASP A 1177 -28.19 37.50 42.53
CA ASP A 1177 -27.38 36.54 41.77
C ASP A 1177 -26.31 37.24 40.91
N ILE A 1178 -26.64 38.40 40.33
CA ILE A 1178 -25.68 39.23 39.57
C ILE A 1178 -24.64 39.86 40.50
N ALA A 1179 -25.03 40.34 41.69
CA ALA A 1179 -24.10 40.86 42.69
C ALA A 1179 -23.16 39.77 43.23
N LEU A 1180 -23.65 38.54 43.41
CA LEU A 1180 -22.83 37.39 43.80
C LEU A 1180 -21.88 36.95 42.67
N ALA A 1181 -22.22 37.19 41.41
CA ALA A 1181 -21.34 36.89 40.28
C ALA A 1181 -20.17 37.88 40.11
N GLY A 1182 -20.22 39.04 40.80
CA GLY A 1182 -19.16 40.05 40.84
C GLY A 1182 -18.21 39.95 42.05
N LEU A 1183 -18.51 39.09 43.04
CA LEU A 1183 -17.64 38.73 44.17
C LEU A 1183 -16.82 37.48 43.83
#